data_AF-A0A1M3NFA2-F1
#
_entry.id   AF-A0A1M3NFA2-F1
#
_cell.length_a   1.000
_cell.length_b   1.000
_cell.length_c   1.000
_cell.angle_alpha   90.00
_cell.angle_beta   90.00
_cell.angle_gamma   90.00
#
_symmetry.space_group_name_H-M   'P 1'
#
loop_
_entity.id
_entity.type
_entity.pdbx_description
1 polymer ?
#
loop_
_entity_poly.entity_id
_entity_poly.type
_entity_poly.pdbx_seq_one_letter_code
_entity_poly.pdbx_strand_id
1 'polypeptide(L)'
;MDPDVAQLAREERLLEAAELASSRGDARSASALFERACDFKRAAEHAARADEWARALPLALDGKSEELAELALPKLIADVGQAERVAYHLERRGDHGWAGRLLEGIGKKVEAARAYERAGDAVRSAELLEAAGDVIGASKVLEAQVRREPGKGALLVALGGLLHRYGKTDAAVRTLQKVPAGAPERRAALTLLVPALDRLGLAQARVEAEAELSALGGPVATEPREPRGAPVRARLFGRYEIVREVASSPHARVIECVDGVRGERVAVKIFAGYDARGAGRDALARFEREVRVLGTLDHPNIVPLRDYFPEGPALVLEWMTRGTLEHMLATEPLTPARSVEIAQAILSALGEAHRLGIIHRDIKPANVLFDEAGVTRLGDFGVAHLSDLSATATAGVIGTLGYMSPEQREGRPATVRSDLFGVGAILWEMLTGERPEAQPAGASTWRAGAGPDEPPPSSSVGGEGRVRPSGKHRDLDARHDGVVFSLVADDPSRRPADAFAARKALGALQWPDTIERVAVARPEQKMPSERPSGMRLLPDETGSSIDQWLGRRVVSVPLDPPMLARASVFARADHPALQVVLRVDRPARAIWLAVPRGAPLRTRPTPEQSAVLREALDRLHELGEAHGAIDADHVLVDESGNVTLAFAPPPGPTATPDLDRLALAKLGSG
;
A
#
# COMPACT_ATOMS: atom_id res chain seq x y z
N MET A 1 32.62 -49.63 -53.19
CA MET A 1 32.12 -50.74 -52.36
C MET A 1 32.81 -52.01 -52.83
N ASP A 2 33.43 -52.74 -51.90
CA ASP A 2 34.09 -54.03 -52.15
C ASP A 2 33.12 -55.02 -52.85
N PRO A 3 33.55 -55.79 -53.87
CA PRO A 3 32.68 -56.72 -54.59
C PRO A 3 31.99 -57.75 -53.69
N ASP A 4 32.68 -58.23 -52.66
CA ASP A 4 32.16 -59.25 -51.73
C ASP A 4 31.09 -58.63 -50.81
N VAL A 5 31.32 -57.39 -50.36
CA VAL A 5 30.32 -56.59 -49.61
C VAL A 5 29.09 -56.33 -50.49
N ALA A 6 29.28 -55.97 -51.75
CA ALA A 6 28.19 -55.71 -52.69
C ALA A 6 27.40 -56.98 -53.06
N GLN A 7 28.05 -58.15 -53.05
CA GLN A 7 27.35 -59.43 -53.20
C GLN A 7 26.49 -59.74 -51.98
N LEU A 8 27.06 -59.69 -50.76
CA LEU A 8 26.30 -59.94 -49.52
C LEU A 8 25.13 -58.97 -49.36
N ALA A 9 25.30 -57.70 -49.73
CA ALA A 9 24.22 -56.72 -49.69
C ALA A 9 23.10 -56.98 -50.73
N ARG A 10 23.41 -57.60 -51.88
CA ARG A 10 22.41 -58.03 -52.88
C ARG A 10 21.66 -59.28 -52.46
N GLU A 11 22.28 -60.12 -51.65
CA GLU A 11 21.67 -61.30 -51.03
C GLU A 11 20.86 -60.95 -49.76
N GLU A 12 20.67 -59.66 -49.44
CA GLU A 12 20.01 -59.15 -48.23
C GLU A 12 20.64 -59.63 -46.90
N ARG A 13 21.92 -60.05 -46.93
CA ARG A 13 22.72 -60.41 -45.75
C ARG A 13 23.39 -59.18 -45.16
N LEU A 14 22.59 -58.20 -44.77
CA LEU A 14 23.02 -56.82 -44.49
C LEU A 14 23.99 -56.72 -43.30
N LEU A 15 23.78 -57.48 -42.22
CA LEU A 15 24.67 -57.46 -41.06
C LEU A 15 26.06 -58.01 -41.39
N GLU A 16 26.11 -59.10 -42.16
CA GLU A 16 27.37 -59.70 -42.60
C GLU A 16 28.11 -58.78 -43.58
N ALA A 17 27.39 -58.15 -44.50
CA ALA A 17 27.94 -57.14 -45.39
C ALA A 17 28.50 -55.93 -44.61
N ALA A 18 27.82 -55.49 -43.55
CA ALA A 18 28.23 -54.38 -42.71
C ALA A 18 29.48 -54.70 -41.88
N GLU A 19 29.53 -55.87 -41.25
CA GLU A 19 30.71 -56.35 -40.51
C GLU A 19 31.92 -56.54 -41.43
N LEU A 20 31.70 -57.07 -42.64
CA LEU A 20 32.76 -57.19 -43.64
C LEU A 20 33.28 -55.81 -44.06
N ALA A 21 32.41 -54.86 -44.39
CA ALA A 21 32.80 -53.49 -44.71
C ALA A 21 33.57 -52.81 -43.56
N SER A 22 33.11 -53.01 -42.32
CA SER A 22 33.77 -52.54 -41.10
C SER A 22 35.19 -53.11 -40.95
N SER A 23 35.35 -54.43 -41.11
CA SER A 23 36.64 -55.11 -41.02
C SER A 23 37.65 -54.66 -42.10
N ARG A 24 37.16 -54.17 -43.23
CA ARG A 24 37.96 -53.61 -44.34
C ARG A 24 38.28 -52.12 -44.17
N GLY A 25 37.82 -51.49 -43.09
CA GLY A 25 38.03 -50.08 -42.81
C GLY A 25 37.11 -49.12 -43.57
N ASP A 26 36.10 -49.63 -44.30
CA ASP A 26 35.13 -48.80 -45.01
C ASP A 26 33.96 -48.42 -44.08
N ALA A 27 34.22 -47.47 -43.18
CA ALA A 27 33.25 -47.02 -42.18
C ALA A 27 31.98 -46.41 -42.80
N ARG A 28 32.07 -45.77 -43.98
CA ARG A 28 30.89 -45.19 -44.66
C ARG A 28 29.94 -46.25 -45.18
N SER A 29 30.48 -47.25 -45.89
CA SER A 29 29.66 -48.38 -46.37
C SER A 29 29.10 -49.20 -45.22
N ALA A 30 29.90 -49.44 -44.17
CA ALA A 30 29.45 -50.15 -42.96
C ALA A 30 28.26 -49.41 -42.30
N SER A 31 28.36 -48.09 -42.13
CA SER A 31 27.28 -47.26 -41.57
C SER A 31 25.97 -47.39 -42.36
N ALA A 32 26.03 -47.26 -43.70
CA ALA A 32 24.85 -47.37 -44.55
C ALA A 32 24.22 -48.78 -44.53
N LEU A 33 25.03 -49.83 -44.40
CA LEU A 33 24.54 -51.21 -44.33
C LEU A 33 23.92 -51.52 -42.95
N PHE A 34 24.52 -51.05 -41.85
CA PHE A 34 23.92 -51.14 -40.52
C PHE A 34 22.60 -50.36 -40.43
N GLU A 35 22.50 -49.19 -41.05
CA GLU A 35 21.25 -48.42 -41.14
C GLU A 35 20.16 -49.19 -41.89
N ARG A 36 20.48 -49.78 -43.05
CA ARG A 36 19.55 -50.64 -43.80
C ARG A 36 19.13 -51.89 -43.02
N ALA A 37 20.00 -52.39 -42.13
CA ALA A 37 19.71 -53.50 -41.24
C ALA A 37 18.95 -53.07 -39.96
N CYS A 38 18.60 -51.79 -39.81
CA CYS A 38 17.99 -51.19 -38.63
C CYS A 38 18.84 -51.29 -37.34
N ASP A 39 20.15 -51.50 -37.47
CA ASP A 39 21.11 -51.40 -36.36
C ASP A 39 21.65 -49.96 -36.26
N PHE A 40 20.78 -49.05 -35.81
CA PHE A 40 21.08 -47.62 -35.78
C PHE A 40 22.24 -47.25 -34.85
N LYS A 41 22.45 -48.02 -33.78
CA LYS A 41 23.57 -47.79 -32.86
C LYS A 41 24.91 -47.98 -33.57
N ARG A 42 25.11 -49.13 -34.22
CA ARG A 42 26.34 -49.39 -34.99
C ARG A 42 26.44 -48.50 -36.22
N ALA A 43 25.31 -48.21 -36.88
CA ALA A 43 25.27 -47.27 -37.99
C ALA A 43 25.81 -45.89 -37.60
N ALA A 44 25.41 -45.39 -36.42
CA ALA A 44 25.86 -44.12 -35.87
C ALA A 44 27.36 -44.13 -35.50
N GLU A 45 27.83 -45.19 -34.82
CA GLU A 45 29.26 -45.35 -34.48
C GLU A 45 30.16 -45.32 -35.72
N HIS A 46 29.72 -45.98 -36.79
CA HIS A 46 30.45 -46.01 -38.05
C HIS A 46 30.37 -44.70 -38.84
N ALA A 47 29.23 -43.99 -38.79
CA ALA A 47 29.12 -42.64 -39.34
C ALA A 47 30.07 -41.67 -38.62
N ALA A 48 30.15 -41.75 -37.29
CA ALA A 48 31.08 -40.96 -36.48
C ALA A 48 32.55 -41.26 -36.82
N ARG A 49 32.92 -42.54 -36.99
CA ARG A 49 34.28 -42.93 -37.44
C ARG A 49 34.63 -42.41 -38.84
N ALA A 50 33.62 -42.19 -39.68
CA ALA A 50 33.77 -41.61 -41.02
C ALA A 50 33.72 -40.06 -41.04
N ASP A 51 33.64 -39.41 -39.87
CA ASP A 51 33.48 -37.96 -39.69
C ASP A 51 32.16 -37.40 -40.28
N GLU A 52 31.15 -38.25 -40.48
CA GLU A 52 29.82 -37.90 -41.02
C GLU A 52 28.84 -37.50 -39.89
N TRP A 53 29.19 -36.50 -39.09
CA TRP A 53 28.43 -36.12 -37.89
C TRP A 53 26.97 -35.73 -38.15
N ALA A 54 26.67 -35.18 -39.32
CA ALA A 54 25.31 -34.82 -39.72
C ALA A 54 24.39 -36.03 -39.92
N ARG A 55 24.96 -37.21 -40.27
CA ARG A 55 24.26 -38.50 -40.25
C ARG A 55 24.35 -39.18 -38.90
N ALA A 56 25.51 -39.08 -38.24
CA ALA A 56 25.74 -39.77 -36.97
C ALA A 56 24.75 -39.34 -35.88
N LEU A 57 24.41 -38.06 -35.76
CA LEU A 57 23.50 -37.57 -34.71
C LEU A 57 22.07 -38.15 -34.84
N PRO A 58 21.35 -38.03 -35.97
CA PRO A 58 20.03 -38.65 -36.11
C PRO A 58 20.04 -40.16 -35.88
N LEU A 59 21.06 -40.88 -36.41
CA LEU A 59 21.20 -42.32 -36.21
C LEU A 59 21.46 -42.68 -34.74
N ALA A 60 22.21 -41.85 -34.02
CA ALA A 60 22.44 -42.03 -32.59
C ALA A 60 21.14 -41.93 -31.80
N LEU A 61 20.26 -40.98 -32.15
CA LEU A 61 18.95 -40.83 -31.54
C LEU A 61 18.02 -42.02 -31.85
N ASP A 62 18.00 -42.47 -33.11
CA ASP A 62 17.27 -43.69 -33.51
C ASP A 62 17.77 -44.93 -32.76
N GLY A 63 19.09 -45.02 -32.55
CA GLY A 63 19.75 -46.07 -31.78
C GLY A 63 19.74 -45.87 -30.27
N LYS A 64 19.11 -44.81 -29.75
CA LYS A 64 19.07 -44.42 -28.33
C LYS A 64 20.46 -44.35 -27.67
N SER A 65 21.46 -43.91 -28.43
CA SER A 65 22.83 -43.70 -27.96
C SER A 65 23.05 -42.22 -27.63
N GLU A 66 22.74 -41.83 -26.39
CA GLU A 66 22.95 -40.45 -25.92
C GLU A 66 24.42 -40.05 -25.91
N GLU A 67 25.33 -40.95 -25.51
CA GLU A 67 26.78 -40.68 -25.50
C GLU A 67 27.30 -40.25 -26.87
N LEU A 68 26.86 -40.92 -27.95
CA LEU A 68 27.29 -40.59 -29.30
C LEU A 68 26.62 -39.30 -29.80
N ALA A 69 25.37 -39.06 -29.42
CA ALA A 69 24.66 -37.81 -29.72
C ALA A 69 25.34 -36.60 -29.07
N GLU A 70 25.76 -36.72 -27.81
CA GLU A 70 26.56 -35.70 -27.09
C GLU A 70 27.90 -35.44 -27.77
N LEU A 71 28.58 -36.49 -28.23
CA LEU A 71 29.85 -36.37 -28.95
C LEU A 71 29.70 -35.62 -30.28
N ALA A 72 28.55 -35.77 -30.95
CA ALA A 72 28.27 -35.14 -32.24
C ALA A 72 27.99 -33.62 -32.13
N LEU A 73 27.44 -33.15 -31.01
CA LEU A 73 27.09 -31.73 -30.81
C LEU A 73 28.25 -30.75 -31.09
N PRO A 74 29.41 -30.83 -30.40
CA PRO A 74 30.49 -29.87 -30.61
C PRO A 74 31.08 -29.94 -32.03
N LYS A 75 31.01 -31.11 -32.68
CA LYS A 75 31.46 -31.29 -34.06
C LYS A 75 30.54 -30.59 -35.06
N LEU A 76 29.24 -30.67 -34.84
CA LEU A 76 28.24 -30.00 -35.67
C LEU A 76 28.20 -28.49 -35.43
N ILE A 77 28.32 -28.04 -34.18
CA ILE A 77 28.31 -26.61 -33.82
C ILE A 77 29.46 -25.85 -34.50
N ALA A 78 30.58 -26.52 -34.78
CA ALA A 78 31.71 -25.93 -35.51
C ALA A 78 31.38 -25.56 -36.97
N ASP A 79 30.34 -26.14 -37.57
CA ASP A 79 29.83 -25.81 -38.90
C ASP A 79 28.37 -25.34 -38.82
N VAL A 80 28.18 -24.02 -38.78
CA VAL A 80 26.87 -23.37 -38.66
C VAL A 80 25.87 -23.88 -39.72
N GLY A 81 26.31 -24.06 -40.97
CA GLY A 81 25.43 -24.49 -42.07
C GLY A 81 25.02 -25.96 -41.96
N GLN A 82 25.86 -26.83 -41.41
CA GLN A 82 25.47 -28.19 -41.08
C GLN A 82 24.57 -28.25 -39.85
N ALA A 83 24.92 -27.54 -38.78
CA ALA A 83 24.13 -27.49 -37.56
C ALA A 83 22.67 -27.05 -37.83
N GLU A 84 22.46 -26.02 -38.65
CA GLU A 84 21.12 -25.55 -39.02
C GLU A 84 20.30 -26.60 -39.78
N ARG A 85 20.92 -27.27 -40.77
CA ARG A 85 20.25 -28.31 -41.56
C ARG A 85 19.87 -29.50 -40.70
N VAL A 86 20.77 -29.93 -39.81
CA VAL A 86 20.52 -31.04 -38.89
C VAL A 86 19.45 -30.64 -37.88
N ALA A 87 19.51 -29.44 -37.30
CA ALA A 87 18.48 -28.95 -36.39
C ALA A 87 17.09 -28.94 -37.05
N TYR A 88 16.96 -28.41 -38.27
CA TYR A 88 15.71 -28.45 -39.03
C TYR A 88 15.19 -29.88 -39.25
N HIS A 89 16.08 -30.82 -39.55
CA HIS A 89 15.71 -32.22 -39.72
C HIS A 89 15.21 -32.85 -38.40
N LEU A 90 15.89 -32.58 -37.29
CA LEU A 90 15.51 -33.03 -35.95
C LEU A 90 14.17 -32.45 -35.51
N GLU A 91 13.88 -31.18 -35.78
CA GLU A 91 12.57 -30.58 -35.48
C GLU A 91 11.42 -31.27 -36.19
N ARG A 92 11.60 -31.66 -37.46
CA ARG A 92 10.58 -32.39 -38.23
C ARG A 92 10.35 -33.81 -37.72
N ARG A 93 11.35 -34.39 -37.06
CA ARG A 93 11.27 -35.72 -36.43
C ARG A 93 10.66 -35.67 -35.02
N GLY A 94 10.53 -34.48 -34.44
CA GLY A 94 10.06 -34.29 -33.05
C GLY A 94 11.18 -34.25 -32.01
N ASP A 95 12.44 -34.33 -32.44
CA ASP A 95 13.64 -34.29 -31.59
C ASP A 95 13.99 -32.85 -31.17
N HIS A 96 12.98 -32.13 -30.64
CA HIS A 96 13.05 -30.69 -30.40
C HIS A 96 14.14 -30.26 -29.41
N GLY A 97 14.43 -31.08 -28.39
CA GLY A 97 15.49 -30.80 -27.42
C GLY A 97 16.88 -30.79 -28.06
N TRP A 98 17.17 -31.78 -28.91
CA TRP A 98 18.45 -31.86 -29.64
C TRP A 98 18.59 -30.77 -30.70
N ALA A 99 17.49 -30.45 -31.39
CA ALA A 99 17.46 -29.28 -32.29
C ALA A 99 17.75 -27.98 -31.53
N GLY A 100 17.15 -27.79 -30.35
CA GLY A 100 17.39 -26.64 -29.47
C GLY A 100 18.86 -26.49 -29.08
N ARG A 101 19.54 -27.58 -28.71
CA ARG A 101 20.96 -27.58 -28.34
C ARG A 101 21.88 -27.19 -29.50
N LEU A 102 21.59 -27.66 -30.72
CA LEU A 102 22.33 -27.25 -31.91
C LEU A 102 22.14 -25.76 -32.21
N LEU A 103 20.89 -25.29 -32.24
CA LEU A 103 20.54 -23.89 -32.51
C LEU A 103 21.13 -22.95 -31.46
N GLU A 104 21.12 -23.37 -30.20
CA GLU A 104 21.74 -22.63 -29.11
C GLU A 104 23.26 -22.56 -29.27
N GLY A 105 23.91 -23.68 -29.58
CA GLY A 105 25.36 -23.75 -29.78
C GLY A 105 25.88 -22.84 -30.90
N ILE A 106 25.07 -22.61 -31.94
CA ILE A 106 25.39 -21.67 -33.03
C ILE A 106 24.90 -20.23 -32.79
N GLY A 107 24.33 -19.94 -31.60
CA GLY A 107 23.92 -18.60 -31.20
C GLY A 107 22.53 -18.15 -31.69
N LYS A 108 21.74 -19.03 -32.29
CA LYS A 108 20.34 -18.75 -32.73
C LYS A 108 19.36 -18.85 -31.56
N LYS A 109 19.45 -17.88 -30.63
CA LYS A 109 18.74 -17.89 -29.35
C LYS A 109 17.21 -17.99 -29.48
N VAL A 110 16.60 -17.25 -30.41
CA VAL A 110 15.13 -17.21 -30.54
C VAL A 110 14.58 -18.51 -31.13
N GLU A 111 15.28 -19.07 -32.13
CA GLU A 111 14.94 -20.36 -32.73
C GLU A 111 15.15 -21.49 -31.73
N ALA A 112 16.27 -21.47 -31.00
CA ALA A 112 16.54 -22.41 -29.92
C ALA A 112 15.47 -22.35 -28.83
N ALA A 113 15.03 -21.14 -28.42
CA ALA A 113 13.96 -20.99 -27.45
C ALA A 113 12.64 -21.64 -27.88
N ARG A 114 12.27 -21.50 -29.16
CA ARG A 114 11.07 -22.16 -29.72
C ARG A 114 11.22 -23.68 -29.77
N ALA A 115 12.42 -24.19 -30.06
CA ALA A 115 12.71 -25.61 -30.03
C ALA A 115 12.57 -26.17 -28.60
N TYR A 116 13.17 -25.51 -27.60
CA TYR A 116 13.02 -25.91 -26.19
C TYR A 116 11.58 -25.81 -25.68
N GLU A 117 10.82 -24.80 -26.09
CA GLU A 117 9.39 -24.69 -25.75
C GLU A 117 8.61 -25.91 -26.27
N ARG A 118 8.85 -26.33 -27.53
CA ARG A 118 8.26 -27.54 -28.10
C ARG A 118 8.74 -28.83 -27.42
N ALA A 119 9.97 -28.83 -26.90
CA ALA A 119 10.51 -29.94 -26.12
C ALA A 119 9.92 -30.01 -24.68
N GLY A 120 9.14 -29.00 -24.26
CA GLY A 120 8.60 -28.90 -22.90
C GLY A 120 9.55 -28.26 -21.89
N ASP A 121 10.71 -27.75 -22.33
CA ASP A 121 11.67 -27.03 -21.48
C ASP A 121 11.39 -25.51 -21.52
N ALA A 122 10.33 -25.12 -20.84
CA ALA A 122 9.90 -23.73 -20.73
C ALA A 122 10.92 -22.84 -19.98
N VAL A 123 11.75 -23.42 -19.10
CA VAL A 123 12.76 -22.67 -18.34
C VAL A 123 13.88 -22.26 -19.29
N ARG A 124 14.47 -23.22 -20.02
CA ARG A 124 15.55 -22.92 -20.97
C ARG A 124 15.09 -22.00 -22.09
N SER A 125 13.86 -22.20 -22.57
CA SER A 125 13.23 -21.31 -23.53
C SER A 125 13.18 -19.86 -23.04
N ALA A 126 12.71 -19.65 -21.80
CA ALA A 126 12.61 -18.32 -21.21
C ALA A 126 13.98 -17.66 -20.97
N GLU A 127 14.98 -18.42 -20.52
CA GLU A 127 16.36 -17.94 -20.36
C GLU A 127 16.94 -17.40 -21.67
N LEU A 128 16.72 -18.12 -22.77
CA LEU A 128 17.20 -17.72 -24.09
C LEU A 128 16.47 -16.49 -24.65
N LEU A 129 15.16 -16.39 -24.43
CA LEU A 129 14.37 -15.20 -24.78
C LEU A 129 14.83 -13.98 -23.98
N GLU A 130 15.04 -14.13 -22.67
CA GLU A 130 15.60 -13.07 -21.82
C GLU A 130 16.99 -12.65 -22.31
N ALA A 131 17.87 -13.61 -22.61
CA ALA A 131 19.21 -13.36 -23.15
C ALA A 131 19.21 -12.77 -24.58
N ALA A 132 18.07 -12.81 -25.28
CA ALA A 132 17.84 -12.14 -26.56
C ALA A 132 17.15 -10.78 -26.41
N GLY A 133 16.81 -10.36 -25.17
CA GLY A 133 16.12 -9.11 -24.88
C GLY A 133 14.59 -9.19 -24.91
N ASP A 134 14.00 -10.35 -25.20
CA ASP A 134 12.55 -10.56 -25.21
C ASP A 134 12.03 -11.03 -23.84
N VAL A 135 12.04 -10.10 -22.89
CA VAL A 135 11.59 -10.34 -21.51
C VAL A 135 10.10 -10.69 -21.45
N ILE A 136 9.30 -10.08 -22.33
CA ILE A 136 7.85 -10.32 -22.40
C ILE A 136 7.58 -11.73 -22.91
N GLY A 137 8.30 -12.18 -23.94
CA GLY A 137 8.25 -13.54 -24.44
C GLY A 137 8.65 -14.55 -23.36
N ALA A 138 9.76 -14.32 -22.67
CA ALA A 138 10.22 -15.16 -21.57
C ALA A 138 9.16 -15.32 -20.47
N SER A 139 8.55 -14.21 -20.06
CA SER A 139 7.48 -14.23 -19.05
C SER A 139 6.23 -14.99 -19.53
N LYS A 140 5.83 -14.81 -20.80
CA LYS A 140 4.66 -15.51 -21.38
C LYS A 140 4.84 -17.02 -21.42
N VAL A 141 6.03 -17.50 -21.82
CA VAL A 141 6.36 -18.92 -21.87
C VAL A 141 6.27 -19.54 -20.47
N LEU A 142 6.90 -18.91 -19.47
CA LEU A 142 6.84 -19.38 -18.09
C LEU A 142 5.42 -19.34 -17.52
N GLU A 143 4.67 -18.27 -17.72
CA GLU A 143 3.28 -18.17 -17.25
C GLU A 143 2.36 -19.22 -17.88
N ALA A 144 2.51 -19.47 -19.18
CA ALA A 144 1.74 -20.49 -19.88
C ALA A 144 2.02 -21.88 -19.30
N GLN A 145 3.28 -22.18 -19.00
CA GLN A 145 3.65 -23.45 -18.42
C GLN A 145 3.24 -23.57 -16.94
N VAL A 146 3.38 -22.51 -16.14
CA VAL A 146 2.88 -22.48 -14.75
C VAL A 146 1.36 -22.68 -14.70
N ARG A 147 0.59 -22.19 -15.69
CA ARG A 147 -0.85 -22.47 -15.76
C ARG A 147 -1.16 -23.96 -16.01
N ARG A 148 -0.31 -24.66 -16.76
CA ARG A 148 -0.45 -26.09 -17.03
C ARG A 148 0.04 -26.95 -15.86
N GLU A 149 1.12 -26.52 -15.20
CA GLU A 149 1.80 -27.23 -14.11
C GLU A 149 2.01 -26.31 -12.89
N PRO A 150 0.94 -25.92 -12.16
CA PRO A 150 1.00 -24.88 -11.13
C PRO A 150 1.82 -25.24 -9.89
N GLY A 151 2.13 -26.53 -9.68
CA GLY A 151 2.92 -27.04 -8.55
C GLY A 151 4.40 -27.25 -8.85
N LYS A 152 4.87 -27.00 -10.08
CA LYS A 152 6.26 -27.28 -10.47
C LYS A 152 7.20 -26.19 -9.98
N GLY A 153 7.98 -26.52 -8.94
CA GLY A 153 8.87 -25.59 -8.24
C GLY A 153 9.83 -24.85 -9.17
N ALA A 154 10.50 -25.56 -10.07
CA ALA A 154 11.42 -24.97 -11.05
C ALA A 154 10.80 -23.83 -11.89
N LEU A 155 9.54 -23.99 -12.34
CA LEU A 155 8.85 -22.96 -13.13
C LEU A 155 8.49 -21.73 -12.29
N LEU A 156 8.06 -21.94 -11.05
CA LEU A 156 7.73 -20.87 -10.12
C LEU A 156 8.98 -20.07 -9.72
N VAL A 157 10.11 -20.75 -9.50
CA VAL A 157 11.40 -20.10 -9.23
C VAL A 157 11.88 -19.30 -10.44
N ALA A 158 11.82 -19.87 -11.64
CA ALA A 158 12.19 -19.17 -12.87
C ALA A 158 11.33 -17.91 -13.11
N LEU A 159 10.00 -18.05 -12.99
CA LEU A 159 9.07 -16.92 -13.16
C LEU A 159 9.26 -15.87 -12.06
N GLY A 160 9.37 -16.30 -10.81
CA GLY A 160 9.61 -15.40 -9.68
C GLY A 160 10.92 -14.63 -9.80
N GLY A 161 12.00 -15.30 -10.22
CA GLY A 161 13.29 -14.67 -10.46
C GLY A 161 13.25 -13.65 -11.60
N LEU A 162 12.59 -13.99 -12.72
CA LEU A 162 12.38 -13.08 -13.85
C LEU A 162 11.62 -11.82 -13.40
N LEU A 163 10.48 -11.99 -12.73
CA LEU A 163 9.66 -10.90 -12.22
C LEU A 163 10.44 -10.00 -11.25
N HIS A 164 11.23 -10.59 -10.35
CA HIS A 164 12.03 -9.85 -9.39
C HIS A 164 13.13 -9.00 -10.06
N ARG A 165 13.82 -9.56 -11.07
CA ARG A 165 14.86 -8.83 -11.84
C ARG A 165 14.29 -7.59 -12.54
N TYR A 166 13.08 -7.68 -13.08
CA TYR A 166 12.43 -6.59 -13.83
C TYR A 166 11.45 -5.76 -12.98
N GLY A 167 11.66 -5.70 -11.66
CA GLY A 167 10.98 -4.76 -10.76
C GLY A 167 9.53 -5.11 -10.39
N LYS A 168 8.99 -6.25 -10.83
CA LYS A 168 7.67 -6.78 -10.44
C LYS A 168 7.78 -7.58 -9.14
N THR A 169 8.30 -6.93 -8.10
CA THR A 169 8.70 -7.56 -6.84
C THR A 169 7.52 -8.19 -6.09
N ASP A 170 6.34 -7.58 -6.13
CA ASP A 170 5.11 -8.10 -5.55
C ASP A 170 4.65 -9.40 -6.24
N ALA A 171 4.66 -9.43 -7.58
CA ALA A 171 4.32 -10.60 -8.36
C ALA A 171 5.34 -11.72 -8.17
N ALA A 172 6.62 -11.37 -8.01
CA ALA A 172 7.68 -12.31 -7.67
C ALA A 172 7.42 -12.97 -6.32
N VAL A 173 7.12 -12.20 -5.26
CA VAL A 173 6.78 -12.75 -3.93
C VAL A 173 5.59 -13.71 -4.01
N ARG A 174 4.49 -13.30 -4.64
CA ARG A 174 3.29 -14.16 -4.80
C ARG A 174 3.58 -15.45 -5.57
N THR A 175 4.52 -15.40 -6.53
CA THR A 175 4.89 -16.57 -7.33
C THR A 175 5.79 -17.51 -6.54
N LEU A 176 6.82 -16.97 -5.87
CA LEU A 176 7.78 -17.74 -5.08
C LEU A 176 7.13 -18.37 -3.83
N GLN A 177 6.14 -17.73 -3.22
CA GLN A 177 5.37 -18.28 -2.09
C GLN A 177 4.60 -19.56 -2.46
N LYS A 178 4.26 -19.76 -3.74
CA LYS A 178 3.56 -20.97 -4.20
C LYS A 178 4.46 -22.20 -4.26
N VAL A 179 5.78 -22.03 -4.14
CA VAL A 179 6.73 -23.16 -4.09
C VAL A 179 6.51 -23.92 -2.78
N PRO A 180 6.11 -25.21 -2.82
CA PRO A 180 5.83 -25.98 -1.60
C PRO A 180 7.06 -26.05 -0.68
N ALA A 181 6.84 -26.04 0.64
CA ALA A 181 7.92 -26.06 1.63
C ALA A 181 8.82 -27.30 1.53
N GLY A 182 8.26 -28.45 1.13
CA GLY A 182 9.01 -29.70 0.93
C GLY A 182 9.62 -29.87 -0.47
N ALA A 183 9.46 -28.90 -1.37
CA ALA A 183 9.99 -29.00 -2.73
C ALA A 183 11.52 -28.78 -2.74
N PRO A 184 12.29 -29.49 -3.60
CA PRO A 184 13.74 -29.28 -3.70
C PRO A 184 14.10 -27.84 -4.11
N GLU A 185 13.21 -27.16 -4.82
CA GLU A 185 13.40 -25.76 -5.25
C GLU A 185 13.06 -24.73 -4.18
N ARG A 186 12.56 -25.14 -3.00
CA ARG A 186 12.16 -24.20 -1.93
C ARG A 186 13.32 -23.32 -1.48
N ARG A 187 14.52 -23.89 -1.35
CA ARG A 187 15.74 -23.14 -1.01
C ARG A 187 16.04 -22.05 -2.04
N ALA A 188 15.95 -22.37 -3.32
CA ALA A 188 16.14 -21.40 -4.41
C ALA A 188 15.05 -20.32 -4.38
N ALA A 189 13.80 -20.70 -4.10
CA ALA A 189 12.70 -19.77 -3.95
C ALA A 189 12.94 -18.77 -2.80
N LEU A 190 13.35 -19.26 -1.63
CA LEU A 190 13.65 -18.45 -0.46
C LEU A 190 14.82 -17.48 -0.69
N THR A 191 15.83 -17.91 -1.46
CA THR A 191 16.98 -17.07 -1.81
C THR A 191 16.56 -15.84 -2.63
N LEU A 192 15.52 -15.97 -3.46
CA LEU A 192 14.91 -14.86 -4.19
C LEU A 192 13.85 -14.13 -3.37
N LEU A 193 13.16 -14.83 -2.47
CA LEU A 193 12.07 -14.29 -1.66
C LEU A 193 12.58 -13.31 -0.61
N VAL A 194 13.68 -13.62 0.09
CA VAL A 194 14.26 -12.74 1.13
C VAL A 194 14.54 -11.32 0.63
N PRO A 195 15.33 -11.10 -0.45
CA PRO A 195 15.57 -9.75 -0.97
C PRO A 195 14.31 -9.12 -1.60
N ALA A 196 13.37 -9.92 -2.10
CA ALA A 196 12.08 -9.41 -2.59
C ALA A 196 11.20 -8.88 -1.46
N LEU A 197 11.13 -9.58 -0.32
CA LEU A 197 10.42 -9.15 0.88
C LEU A 197 11.07 -7.92 1.52
N ASP A 198 12.41 -7.85 1.52
CA ASP A 198 13.18 -6.70 1.97
C ASP A 198 12.85 -5.44 1.16
N ARG A 199 12.86 -5.55 -0.19
CA ARG A 199 12.45 -4.44 -1.08
C ARG A 199 11.01 -3.98 -0.87
N LEU A 200 10.12 -4.84 -0.39
CA LEU A 200 8.73 -4.50 -0.08
C LEU A 200 8.55 -3.98 1.35
N GLY A 201 9.60 -3.91 2.17
CA GLY A 201 9.52 -3.50 3.57
C GLY A 201 8.78 -4.49 4.48
N LEU A 202 8.67 -5.76 4.06
CA LEU A 202 7.95 -6.80 4.81
C LEU A 202 8.89 -7.49 5.81
N ALA A 203 9.30 -6.74 6.84
CA ALA A 203 10.35 -7.15 7.79
C ALA A 203 10.06 -8.49 8.48
N GLN A 204 8.82 -8.71 8.95
CA GLN A 204 8.46 -9.96 9.65
C GLN A 204 8.51 -11.18 8.71
N ALA A 205 7.92 -11.06 7.51
CA ALA A 205 7.93 -12.13 6.52
C ALA A 205 9.37 -12.44 6.04
N ARG A 206 10.23 -11.41 5.96
CA ARG A 206 11.65 -11.57 5.65
C ARG A 206 12.35 -12.41 6.72
N VAL A 207 12.15 -12.12 7.99
CA VAL A 207 12.74 -12.88 9.11
C VAL A 207 12.30 -14.35 9.09
N GLU A 208 11.02 -14.60 8.82
CA GLU A 208 10.48 -15.96 8.70
C GLU A 208 11.11 -16.72 7.52
N ALA A 209 11.22 -16.06 6.35
CA ALA A 209 11.87 -16.65 5.18
C ALA A 209 13.38 -16.89 5.40
N GLU A 210 14.07 -16.03 6.16
CA GLU A 210 15.47 -16.20 6.53
C GLU A 210 15.68 -17.38 7.48
N ALA A 211 14.79 -17.53 8.48
CA ALA A 211 14.82 -18.67 9.39
C ALA A 211 14.62 -20.00 8.65
N GLU A 212 13.65 -20.04 7.71
CA GLU A 212 13.42 -21.21 6.86
C GLU A 212 14.61 -21.49 5.93
N LEU A 213 15.19 -20.46 5.31
CA LEU A 213 16.36 -20.60 4.45
C LEU A 213 17.58 -21.12 5.22
N SER A 214 17.77 -20.65 6.45
CA SER A 214 18.81 -21.13 7.36
C SER A 214 18.62 -22.60 7.72
N ALA A 215 17.38 -23.03 8.01
CA ALA A 215 17.06 -24.42 8.30
C ALA A 215 17.36 -25.36 7.10
N LEU A 216 17.27 -24.84 5.88
CA LEU A 216 17.60 -25.54 4.63
C LEU A 216 19.08 -25.42 4.23
N GLY A 217 19.95 -24.95 5.13
CA GLY A 217 21.40 -24.82 4.93
C GLY A 217 21.80 -23.67 3.99
N GLY A 218 20.95 -22.65 3.84
CA GLY A 218 21.25 -21.41 3.12
C GLY A 218 22.17 -20.47 3.91
N PRO A 219 22.76 -19.46 3.25
CA PRO A 219 23.65 -18.50 3.92
C PRO A 219 22.87 -17.73 5.00
N VAL A 220 23.36 -17.80 6.24
CA VAL A 220 22.84 -17.03 7.38
C VAL A 220 23.36 -15.59 7.24
N ALA A 221 22.46 -14.62 7.16
CA ALA A 221 22.85 -13.22 7.26
C ALA A 221 23.29 -12.94 8.70
N THR A 222 24.60 -12.87 8.93
CA THR A 222 25.16 -12.33 10.17
C THR A 222 25.02 -10.81 10.15
N GLU A 223 24.22 -10.33 11.09
CA GLU A 223 23.95 -8.93 11.46
C GLU A 223 23.18 -8.05 10.45
N PRO A 224 22.32 -7.13 10.95
CA PRO A 224 21.65 -6.14 10.12
C PRO A 224 22.70 -5.22 9.50
N ARG A 225 23.00 -5.46 8.22
CA ARG A 225 23.93 -4.64 7.45
C ARG A 225 23.18 -3.38 7.01
N GLU A 226 23.55 -2.24 7.60
CA GLU A 226 23.02 -0.93 7.18
C GLU A 226 23.19 -0.75 5.65
N PRO A 227 22.15 -0.25 4.96
CA PRO A 227 22.23 -0.01 3.53
C PRO A 227 23.24 1.12 3.25
N ARG A 228 24.39 0.76 2.66
CA ARG A 228 25.31 1.75 2.07
C ARG A 228 24.74 2.22 0.73
N GLY A 229 24.20 3.43 0.75
CA GLY A 229 23.72 4.17 -0.42
C GLY A 229 22.49 4.98 -0.03
N ALA A 230 22.51 6.29 -0.27
CA ALA A 230 21.37 7.16 0.00
C ALA A 230 20.09 6.56 -0.62
N PRO A 231 18.95 6.53 0.10
CA PRO A 231 17.77 5.84 -0.37
C PRO A 231 17.22 6.57 -1.60
N VAL A 232 17.30 5.93 -2.77
CA VAL A 232 16.44 6.31 -3.89
C VAL A 232 15.03 5.94 -3.47
N ARG A 233 14.27 6.90 -2.94
CA ARG A 233 12.85 6.69 -2.62
C ARG A 233 12.14 6.26 -3.91
N ALA A 234 11.43 5.15 -3.87
CA ALA A 234 10.66 4.67 -5.02
C ALA A 234 9.68 5.76 -5.47
N ARG A 235 9.60 6.01 -6.78
CA ARG A 235 8.75 7.05 -7.39
C ARG A 235 7.62 6.41 -8.18
N LEU A 236 6.37 6.83 -7.92
CA LEU A 236 5.23 6.54 -8.78
C LEU A 236 5.24 7.48 -9.97
N PHE A 237 4.99 6.93 -11.17
CA PHE A 237 4.92 7.68 -12.43
C PHE A 237 6.13 8.59 -12.69
N GLY A 238 7.30 8.24 -12.14
CA GLY A 238 8.54 9.03 -12.24
C GLY A 238 8.54 10.37 -11.49
N ARG A 239 7.43 10.78 -10.86
CA ARG A 239 7.24 12.11 -10.26
C ARG A 239 6.93 12.08 -8.77
N TYR A 240 6.14 11.13 -8.30
CA TYR A 240 5.62 11.13 -6.93
C TYR A 240 6.45 10.21 -6.05
N GLU A 241 7.28 10.79 -5.19
CA GLU A 241 8.11 10.06 -4.24
C GLU A 241 7.24 9.43 -3.14
N ILE A 242 7.29 8.11 -3.03
CA ILE A 242 6.50 7.38 -2.05
C ILE A 242 6.99 7.71 -0.64
N VAL A 243 6.06 8.11 0.22
CA VAL A 243 6.30 8.27 1.66
C VAL A 243 5.86 7.01 2.39
N ARG A 244 4.59 6.63 2.25
CA ARG A 244 4.01 5.43 2.88
C ARG A 244 2.68 5.05 2.25
N GLU A 245 2.29 3.79 2.41
CA GLU A 245 0.91 3.37 2.16
C GLU A 245 0.01 3.85 3.31
N VAL A 246 -1.17 4.38 2.97
CA VAL A 246 -2.13 4.97 3.90
C VAL A 246 -3.31 4.03 4.13
N ALA A 247 -3.81 3.43 3.06
CA ALA A 247 -4.92 2.50 3.09
C ALA A 247 -4.86 1.52 1.92
N SER A 248 -5.42 0.33 2.13
CA SER A 248 -5.54 -0.71 1.12
C SER A 248 -6.91 -1.38 1.22
N SER A 249 -7.60 -1.48 0.10
CA SER A 249 -8.88 -2.18 -0.03
C SER A 249 -8.84 -3.10 -1.26
N PRO A 250 -9.81 -4.02 -1.41
CA PRO A 250 -9.94 -4.85 -2.62
C PRO A 250 -10.09 -4.04 -3.92
N HIS A 251 -10.41 -2.74 -3.83
CA HIS A 251 -10.73 -1.89 -4.96
C HIS A 251 -9.73 -0.78 -5.23
N ALA A 252 -8.91 -0.39 -4.24
CA ALA A 252 -7.91 0.65 -4.39
C ALA A 252 -6.86 0.63 -3.27
N ARG A 253 -5.67 1.18 -3.57
CA ARG A 253 -4.63 1.53 -2.61
C ARG A 253 -4.44 3.03 -2.58
N VAL A 254 -4.28 3.60 -1.40
CA VAL A 254 -3.99 5.04 -1.21
C VAL A 254 -2.59 5.17 -0.66
N ILE A 255 -1.74 5.92 -1.34
CA ILE A 255 -0.34 6.09 -1.02
C ILE A 255 -0.05 7.57 -0.81
N GLU A 256 0.54 7.91 0.33
CA GLU A 256 1.06 9.24 0.59
C GLU A 256 2.37 9.42 -0.19
N CYS A 257 2.44 10.49 -0.98
CA CYS A 257 3.60 10.82 -1.78
C CYS A 257 3.99 12.29 -1.62
N VAL A 258 5.23 12.61 -2.01
CA VAL A 258 5.67 13.99 -2.27
C VAL A 258 5.77 14.17 -3.78
N ASP A 259 5.13 15.21 -4.31
CA ASP A 259 5.30 15.60 -5.71
C ASP A 259 6.72 16.16 -5.91
N GLY A 260 7.58 15.43 -6.62
CA GLY A 260 8.98 15.83 -6.86
C GLY A 260 9.13 17.09 -7.73
N VAL A 261 8.06 17.57 -8.36
CA VAL A 261 8.06 18.83 -9.13
C VAL A 261 7.61 20.01 -8.26
N ARG A 262 6.53 19.85 -7.48
CA ARG A 262 5.94 20.94 -6.69
C ARG A 262 6.43 21.00 -5.24
N GLY A 263 7.01 19.92 -4.74
CA GLY A 263 7.40 19.76 -3.33
C GLY A 263 6.22 19.54 -2.36
N GLU A 264 4.99 19.46 -2.89
CA GLU A 264 3.76 19.33 -2.11
C GLU A 264 3.46 17.86 -1.76
N ARG A 265 2.79 17.63 -0.62
CA ARG A 265 2.27 16.30 -0.26
C ARG A 265 0.99 16.00 -1.02
N VAL A 266 0.87 14.79 -1.53
CA VAL A 266 -0.31 14.31 -2.27
C VAL A 266 -0.72 12.91 -1.81
N ALA A 267 -2.00 12.59 -1.99
CA ALA A 267 -2.51 11.23 -1.89
C ALA A 267 -2.68 10.64 -3.30
N VAL A 268 -1.99 9.54 -3.60
CA VAL A 268 -2.13 8.81 -4.86
C VAL A 268 -3.04 7.60 -4.63
N LYS A 269 -4.26 7.64 -5.16
CA LYS A 269 -5.24 6.55 -5.10
C LYS A 269 -5.14 5.71 -6.38
N ILE A 270 -4.64 4.49 -6.27
CA ILE A 270 -4.46 3.53 -7.38
C ILE A 270 -5.58 2.50 -7.33
N PHE A 271 -6.32 2.31 -8.42
CA PHE A 271 -7.43 1.35 -8.47
C PHE A 271 -6.94 -0.09 -8.68
N ALA A 272 -7.43 -1.01 -7.86
CA ALA A 272 -7.09 -2.44 -7.89
C ALA A 272 -7.84 -3.17 -9.02
N GLY A 273 -7.17 -4.12 -9.68
CA GLY A 273 -7.72 -4.88 -10.81
C GLY A 273 -7.11 -4.55 -12.18
N TYR A 274 -6.12 -3.66 -12.25
CA TYR A 274 -5.33 -3.42 -13.45
C TYR A 274 -4.30 -4.55 -13.71
N ASP A 275 -4.12 -5.44 -12.74
CA ASP A 275 -3.30 -6.64 -12.76
C ASP A 275 -4.10 -7.85 -13.29
N ALA A 276 -3.99 -8.06 -14.60
CA ALA A 276 -4.22 -9.30 -15.36
C ALA A 276 -5.52 -10.10 -15.11
N ARG A 277 -6.28 -10.31 -16.20
CA ARG A 277 -7.50 -11.14 -16.37
C ARG A 277 -8.81 -10.38 -16.23
N GLY A 278 -9.22 -9.63 -17.25
CA GLY A 278 -10.64 -9.27 -17.49
C GLY A 278 -11.32 -8.30 -16.51
N ALA A 279 -10.83 -8.12 -15.28
CA ALA A 279 -11.31 -7.17 -14.27
C ALA A 279 -10.78 -5.73 -14.47
N GLY A 280 -9.81 -5.55 -15.39
CA GLY A 280 -9.23 -4.25 -15.71
C GLY A 280 -10.23 -3.26 -16.32
N ARG A 281 -11.30 -3.74 -16.97
CA ARG A 281 -12.37 -2.86 -17.49
C ARG A 281 -13.18 -2.20 -16.37
N ASP A 282 -13.46 -2.92 -15.29
CA ASP A 282 -14.23 -2.37 -14.17
C ASP A 282 -13.37 -1.42 -13.32
N ALA A 283 -12.07 -1.68 -13.16
CA ALA A 283 -11.13 -0.75 -12.55
C ALA A 283 -10.97 0.53 -13.38
N LEU A 284 -10.79 0.41 -14.70
CA LEU A 284 -10.70 1.55 -15.61
C LEU A 284 -12.02 2.35 -15.67
N ALA A 285 -13.17 1.68 -15.76
CA ALA A 285 -14.48 2.36 -15.77
C ALA A 285 -14.77 3.10 -14.45
N ARG A 286 -14.37 2.53 -13.30
CA ARG A 286 -14.44 3.21 -12.00
C ARG A 286 -13.52 4.43 -11.96
N PHE A 287 -12.28 4.28 -12.39
CA PHE A 287 -11.31 5.38 -12.51
C PHE A 287 -11.84 6.51 -13.42
N GLU A 288 -12.22 6.20 -14.66
CA GLU A 288 -12.71 7.19 -15.64
C GLU A 288 -13.93 7.95 -15.12
N ARG A 289 -14.82 7.26 -14.41
CA ARG A 289 -16.01 7.86 -13.82
C ARG A 289 -15.67 8.72 -12.60
N GLU A 290 -14.71 8.31 -11.76
CA GLU A 290 -14.25 9.11 -10.62
C GLU A 290 -13.48 10.35 -11.06
N VAL A 291 -12.61 10.24 -12.08
CA VAL A 291 -11.97 11.39 -12.76
C VAL A 291 -13.04 12.35 -13.29
N ARG A 292 -14.07 11.83 -13.98
CA ARG A 292 -15.14 12.67 -14.54
C ARG A 292 -15.92 13.39 -13.45
N VAL A 293 -16.29 12.70 -12.38
CA VAL A 293 -17.02 13.28 -11.24
C VAL A 293 -16.17 14.36 -10.58
N LEU A 294 -14.95 14.03 -10.15
CA LEU A 294 -14.08 14.98 -9.45
C LEU A 294 -13.64 16.14 -10.34
N GLY A 295 -13.44 15.90 -11.65
CA GLY A 295 -13.11 16.95 -12.61
C GLY A 295 -14.26 17.94 -12.89
N THR A 296 -15.50 17.58 -12.53
CA THR A 296 -16.66 18.49 -12.62
C THR A 296 -16.97 19.22 -11.31
N LEU A 297 -16.35 18.81 -10.20
CA LEU A 297 -16.64 19.33 -8.87
C LEU A 297 -15.54 20.31 -8.45
N ASP A 298 -15.88 21.60 -8.44
CA ASP A 298 -15.04 22.66 -7.88
C ASP A 298 -15.74 23.28 -6.67
N HIS A 299 -15.35 22.85 -5.46
CA HIS A 299 -15.99 23.30 -4.23
C HIS A 299 -15.01 23.24 -3.04
N PRO A 300 -14.98 24.25 -2.16
CA PRO A 300 -14.02 24.32 -1.05
C PRO A 300 -14.13 23.18 -0.04
N ASN A 301 -15.30 22.55 0.09
CA ASN A 301 -15.49 21.38 0.96
C ASN A 301 -15.39 20.03 0.23
N ILE A 302 -14.79 19.98 -0.96
CA ILE A 302 -14.47 18.73 -1.67
C ILE A 302 -12.94 18.59 -1.74
N VAL A 303 -12.44 17.36 -1.58
CA VAL A 303 -11.00 17.08 -1.72
C VAL A 303 -10.56 17.40 -3.15
N PRO A 304 -9.59 18.31 -3.35
CA PRO A 304 -9.19 18.70 -4.69
C PRO A 304 -8.48 17.59 -5.45
N LEU A 305 -8.90 17.39 -6.70
CA LEU A 305 -8.18 16.59 -7.70
C LEU A 305 -7.01 17.41 -8.25
N ARG A 306 -5.79 16.89 -8.15
CA ARG A 306 -4.55 17.55 -8.59
C ARG A 306 -4.05 17.04 -9.94
N ASP A 307 -4.14 15.74 -10.16
CA ASP A 307 -3.67 15.07 -11.38
C ASP A 307 -4.33 13.69 -11.52
N TYR A 308 -4.16 13.04 -12.67
CA TYR A 308 -4.58 11.64 -12.87
C TYR A 308 -3.71 10.92 -13.90
N PHE A 309 -3.58 9.60 -13.75
CA PHE A 309 -2.73 8.75 -14.60
C PHE A 309 -3.55 7.59 -15.18
N PRO A 310 -3.94 7.64 -16.46
CA PRO A 310 -4.70 6.57 -17.11
C PRO A 310 -3.90 5.26 -17.25
N GLU A 311 -2.58 5.34 -17.42
CA GLU A 311 -1.70 4.19 -17.72
C GLU A 311 -1.50 3.25 -16.53
N GLY A 312 -1.66 3.79 -15.32
CA GLY A 312 -1.84 3.04 -14.10
C GLY A 312 -2.99 3.71 -13.36
N PRO A 313 -4.26 3.32 -13.61
CA PRO A 313 -5.45 4.08 -13.27
C PRO A 313 -5.36 4.61 -11.84
N ALA A 314 -5.00 5.88 -11.72
CA ALA A 314 -4.69 6.51 -10.44
C ALA A 314 -5.10 7.96 -10.42
N LEU A 315 -5.64 8.40 -9.29
CA LEU A 315 -5.96 9.78 -8.98
C LEU A 315 -4.88 10.34 -8.06
N VAL A 316 -4.49 11.59 -8.30
CA VAL A 316 -3.64 12.36 -7.39
C VAL A 316 -4.52 13.41 -6.74
N LEU A 317 -4.72 13.27 -5.45
CA LEU A 317 -5.54 14.14 -4.62
C LEU A 317 -4.64 14.96 -3.70
N GLU A 318 -5.13 16.11 -3.25
CA GLU A 318 -4.45 16.85 -2.19
C GLU A 318 -4.33 16.02 -0.91
N TRP A 319 -3.18 16.09 -0.24
CA TRP A 319 -2.98 15.40 1.02
C TRP A 319 -3.68 16.14 2.17
N MET A 320 -4.65 15.47 2.79
CA MET A 320 -5.39 15.99 3.95
C MET A 320 -4.58 15.74 5.23
N THR A 321 -3.81 16.75 5.67
CA THR A 321 -2.78 16.62 6.73
C THR A 321 -3.34 16.27 8.11
N ARG A 322 -4.58 16.68 8.42
CA ARG A 322 -5.23 16.42 9.71
C ARG A 322 -6.03 15.11 9.74
N GLY A 323 -5.99 14.31 8.67
CA GLY A 323 -6.59 12.98 8.63
C GLY A 323 -8.12 13.01 8.50
N THR A 324 -8.78 11.96 9.00
CA THR A 324 -10.22 11.71 8.82
C THR A 324 -11.04 12.00 10.08
N LEU A 325 -12.34 12.22 9.92
CA LEU A 325 -13.28 12.34 11.03
C LEU A 325 -13.36 11.04 11.85
N GLU A 326 -13.17 9.88 11.22
CA GLU A 326 -13.08 8.60 11.95
C GLU A 326 -11.94 8.61 12.98
N HIS A 327 -10.77 9.15 12.62
CA HIS A 327 -9.65 9.28 13.55
C HIS A 327 -9.92 10.33 14.64
N MET A 328 -10.54 11.46 14.26
CA MET A 328 -10.92 12.52 15.18
C MET A 328 -11.92 12.02 16.25
N LEU A 329 -12.96 11.30 15.84
CA LEU A 329 -13.95 10.70 16.74
C LEU A 329 -13.34 9.68 17.73
N ALA A 330 -12.24 9.04 17.35
CA ALA A 330 -11.53 8.11 18.24
C ALA A 330 -10.68 8.80 19.32
N THR A 331 -10.26 10.05 19.07
CA THR A 331 -9.21 10.72 19.83
C THR A 331 -9.71 11.93 20.63
N GLU A 332 -10.72 12.63 20.13
CA GLU A 332 -11.16 13.92 20.66
C GLU A 332 -12.70 14.01 20.75
N PRO A 333 -13.25 14.50 21.88
CA PRO A 333 -14.67 14.86 21.93
C PRO A 333 -14.94 16.13 21.12
N LEU A 334 -16.08 16.20 20.43
CA LEU A 334 -16.49 17.35 19.62
C LEU A 334 -17.57 18.17 20.32
N THR A 335 -17.50 19.49 20.20
CA THR A 335 -18.56 20.40 20.64
C THR A 335 -19.75 20.28 19.69
N PRO A 336 -21.00 20.50 20.13
CA PRO A 336 -22.14 20.54 19.22
C PRO A 336 -21.98 21.54 18.08
N ALA A 337 -21.40 22.72 18.35
CA ALA A 337 -21.07 23.70 17.33
C ALA A 337 -20.12 23.15 16.25
N ARG A 338 -19.03 22.49 16.66
CA ARG A 338 -18.06 21.90 15.71
C ARG A 338 -18.67 20.75 14.92
N SER A 339 -19.50 19.92 15.56
CA SER A 339 -20.24 18.84 14.91
C SER A 339 -21.15 19.38 13.80
N VAL A 340 -21.85 20.48 14.05
CA VAL A 340 -22.71 21.11 13.04
C VAL A 340 -21.91 21.83 11.96
N GLU A 341 -20.79 22.47 12.30
CA GLU A 341 -19.88 23.05 11.30
C GLU A 341 -19.42 22.00 10.28
N ILE A 342 -18.97 20.84 10.77
CA ILE A 342 -18.56 19.69 9.93
C ILE A 342 -19.75 19.22 9.07
N ALA A 343 -20.93 19.04 9.68
CA ALA A 343 -22.12 18.61 8.95
C ALA A 343 -22.55 19.63 7.87
N GLN A 344 -22.48 20.93 8.16
CA GLN A 344 -22.79 21.98 7.19
C GLN A 344 -21.79 22.01 6.02
N ALA A 345 -20.50 21.75 6.28
CA ALA A 345 -19.49 21.64 5.24
C ALA A 345 -19.76 20.44 4.31
N ILE A 346 -20.08 19.28 4.88
CA ILE A 346 -20.46 18.07 4.11
C ILE A 346 -21.71 18.36 3.26
N LEU A 347 -22.74 18.98 3.85
CA LEU A 347 -23.94 19.35 3.12
C LEU A 347 -23.69 20.41 2.04
N SER A 348 -22.71 21.30 2.22
CA SER A 348 -22.32 22.27 1.19
C SER A 348 -21.73 21.54 -0.02
N ALA A 349 -20.80 20.60 0.20
CA ALA A 349 -20.24 19.75 -0.85
C ALA A 349 -21.31 18.92 -1.57
N LEU A 350 -22.23 18.30 -0.80
CA LEU A 350 -23.33 17.52 -1.35
C LEU A 350 -24.31 18.38 -2.14
N GLY A 351 -24.59 19.61 -1.71
CA GLY A 351 -25.45 20.53 -2.45
C GLY A 351 -24.96 20.79 -3.88
N GLU A 352 -23.65 20.97 -4.04
CA GLU A 352 -23.05 21.14 -5.37
C GLU A 352 -23.07 19.84 -6.19
N ALA A 353 -22.70 18.71 -5.58
CA ALA A 353 -22.75 17.42 -6.26
C ALA A 353 -24.17 17.04 -6.71
N HIS A 354 -25.16 17.21 -5.84
CA HIS A 354 -26.57 16.91 -6.13
C HIS A 354 -27.12 17.79 -7.25
N ARG A 355 -26.71 19.06 -7.33
CA ARG A 355 -27.08 19.99 -8.42
C ARG A 355 -26.58 19.51 -9.78
N LEU A 356 -25.43 18.83 -9.80
CA LEU A 356 -24.84 18.21 -10.99
C LEU A 356 -25.37 16.78 -11.23
N GLY A 357 -26.35 16.31 -10.45
CA GLY A 357 -26.92 14.96 -10.57
C GLY A 357 -26.02 13.85 -10.03
N ILE A 358 -25.00 14.19 -9.23
CA ILE A 358 -24.02 13.26 -8.65
C ILE A 358 -24.47 12.92 -7.23
N ILE A 359 -24.71 11.64 -6.95
CA ILE A 359 -25.04 11.12 -5.60
C ILE A 359 -23.80 10.44 -5.05
N HIS A 360 -23.42 10.74 -3.80
CA HIS A 360 -22.18 10.27 -3.19
C HIS A 360 -22.23 8.79 -2.80
N ARG A 361 -23.34 8.33 -2.21
CA ARG A 361 -23.67 6.92 -1.86
C ARG A 361 -22.90 6.29 -0.71
N ASP A 362 -21.70 6.78 -0.39
CA ASP A 362 -20.85 6.24 0.68
C ASP A 362 -20.46 7.32 1.71
N ILE A 363 -21.45 7.95 2.34
CA ILE A 363 -21.21 8.96 3.38
C ILE A 363 -20.90 8.25 4.70
N LYS A 364 -19.68 8.43 5.21
CA LYS A 364 -19.18 7.86 6.47
C LYS A 364 -18.00 8.67 7.02
N PRO A 365 -17.65 8.54 8.32
CA PRO A 365 -16.56 9.32 8.93
C PRO A 365 -15.19 9.15 8.25
N ALA A 366 -14.90 7.99 7.66
CA ALA A 366 -13.64 7.75 6.94
C ALA A 366 -13.49 8.60 5.66
N ASN A 367 -14.59 9.08 5.09
CA ASN A 367 -14.61 9.88 3.84
C ASN A 367 -14.70 11.39 4.11
N VAL A 368 -14.74 11.80 5.38
CA VAL A 368 -14.71 13.20 5.81
C VAL A 368 -13.30 13.50 6.30
N LEU A 369 -12.60 14.42 5.64
CA LEU A 369 -11.19 14.72 5.90
C LEU A 369 -10.99 16.19 6.27
N PHE A 370 -9.80 16.50 6.77
CA PHE A 370 -9.42 17.85 7.19
C PHE A 370 -8.06 18.26 6.60
N ASP A 371 -8.01 19.46 6.02
CA ASP A 371 -6.75 20.07 5.58
C ASP A 371 -5.99 20.71 6.76
N GLU A 372 -4.86 21.35 6.47
CA GLU A 372 -3.96 21.92 7.48
C GLU A 372 -4.64 22.98 8.36
N ALA A 373 -5.51 23.79 7.73
CA ALA A 373 -6.31 24.82 8.40
C ALA A 373 -7.50 24.23 9.18
N GLY A 374 -7.74 22.91 9.11
CA GLY A 374 -8.87 22.25 9.75
C GLY A 374 -10.19 22.40 9.00
N VAL A 375 -10.14 22.81 7.72
CA VAL A 375 -11.34 22.89 6.88
C VAL A 375 -11.79 21.48 6.51
N THR A 376 -13.09 21.23 6.66
CA THR A 376 -13.71 19.94 6.31
C THR A 376 -13.80 19.77 4.80
N ARG A 377 -13.33 18.62 4.32
CA ARG A 377 -13.29 18.21 2.91
C ARG A 377 -13.92 16.83 2.77
N LEU A 378 -14.91 16.70 1.89
CA LEU A 378 -15.52 15.43 1.52
C LEU A 378 -14.70 14.77 0.42
N GLY A 379 -14.25 13.54 0.65
CA GLY A 379 -13.50 12.73 -0.30
C GLY A 379 -14.24 11.44 -0.69
N ASP A 380 -13.67 10.70 -1.63
CA ASP A 380 -14.14 9.37 -2.06
C ASP A 380 -15.60 9.33 -2.53
N PHE A 381 -15.92 10.11 -3.57
CA PHE A 381 -17.24 10.10 -4.21
C PHE A 381 -17.53 8.69 -4.74
N GLY A 382 -18.45 7.99 -4.08
CA GLY A 382 -18.67 6.55 -4.17
C GLY A 382 -19.11 6.04 -5.56
N VAL A 383 -18.15 5.91 -6.47
CA VAL A 383 -18.36 5.40 -7.82
C VAL A 383 -18.57 3.87 -7.85
N ALA A 384 -18.30 3.16 -6.75
CA ALA A 384 -18.13 1.71 -6.74
C ALA A 384 -19.39 0.83 -6.62
N HIS A 385 -20.62 1.36 -6.50
CA HIS A 385 -21.75 0.52 -6.05
C HIS A 385 -22.91 0.26 -7.03
N LEU A 386 -22.79 0.56 -8.33
CA LEU A 386 -23.85 0.21 -9.28
C LEU A 386 -23.84 -1.26 -9.75
N SER A 387 -22.70 -1.95 -9.68
CA SER A 387 -22.56 -3.35 -10.12
C SER A 387 -22.65 -4.40 -9.00
N ASP A 388 -22.45 -3.99 -7.74
CA ASP A 388 -22.13 -4.95 -6.66
C ASP A 388 -23.24 -5.16 -5.63
N LEU A 389 -24.42 -4.57 -5.82
CA LEU A 389 -25.56 -4.76 -4.91
C LEU A 389 -26.04 -6.23 -4.83
N SER A 390 -25.63 -7.11 -5.75
CA SER A 390 -25.95 -8.54 -5.69
C SER A 390 -24.91 -9.41 -4.97
N ALA A 391 -23.74 -8.88 -4.56
CA ALA A 391 -22.62 -9.71 -4.10
C ALA A 391 -22.07 -9.39 -2.69
N THR A 392 -22.43 -8.27 -2.07
CA THR A 392 -21.90 -7.85 -0.75
C THR A 392 -22.53 -8.55 0.48
N ALA A 393 -22.83 -9.85 0.38
CA ALA A 393 -23.30 -10.66 1.51
C ALA A 393 -22.18 -11.48 2.19
N THR A 394 -20.90 -11.30 1.86
CA THR A 394 -19.82 -12.12 2.44
C THR A 394 -18.61 -11.31 2.89
N ALA A 395 -18.41 -11.31 4.21
CA ALA A 395 -17.15 -11.15 4.94
C ALA A 395 -16.27 -9.94 4.58
N GLY A 396 -16.55 -8.78 5.19
CA GLY A 396 -15.57 -7.67 5.20
C GLY A 396 -15.96 -6.38 5.92
N VAL A 397 -17.24 -6.13 6.18
CA VAL A 397 -17.68 -4.80 6.64
C VAL A 397 -18.68 -4.91 7.79
N ILE A 398 -18.18 -5.10 9.00
CA ILE A 398 -18.98 -5.05 10.23
C ILE A 398 -19.18 -3.58 10.72
N GLY A 399 -18.50 -2.59 10.12
CA GLY A 399 -18.51 -1.18 10.58
C GLY A 399 -19.25 -0.14 9.73
N THR A 400 -19.55 -0.38 8.45
CA THR A 400 -20.10 0.67 7.53
C THR A 400 -21.63 0.69 7.45
N LEU A 401 -22.30 -0.38 7.86
CA LEU A 401 -23.77 -0.51 7.71
C LEU A 401 -24.57 0.55 8.51
N GLY A 402 -24.01 1.11 9.58
CA GLY A 402 -24.69 2.10 10.43
C GLY A 402 -24.92 3.46 9.76
N TYR A 403 -24.13 3.80 8.75
CA TYR A 403 -24.27 5.06 7.99
C TYR A 403 -25.10 4.90 6.71
N MET A 404 -25.41 3.65 6.33
CA MET A 404 -26.17 3.33 5.14
C MET A 404 -27.66 3.56 5.37
N SER A 405 -28.30 4.32 4.47
CA SER A 405 -29.75 4.55 4.56
C SER A 405 -30.55 3.24 4.50
N PRO A 406 -31.74 3.17 5.14
CA PRO A 406 -32.59 1.99 5.08
C PRO A 406 -32.84 1.51 3.64
N GLU A 407 -33.14 2.44 2.73
CA GLU A 407 -33.40 2.10 1.34
C GLU A 407 -32.18 1.49 0.64
N GLN A 408 -30.97 1.95 0.96
CA GLN A 408 -29.73 1.34 0.44
C GLN A 408 -29.48 -0.05 1.03
N ARG A 409 -29.76 -0.25 2.32
CA ARG A 409 -29.66 -1.58 2.97
C ARG A 409 -30.65 -2.59 2.38
N GLU A 410 -31.79 -2.10 1.92
CA GLU A 410 -32.82 -2.87 1.21
C GLU A 410 -32.50 -3.06 -0.28
N GLY A 411 -31.35 -2.56 -0.77
CA GLY A 411 -30.92 -2.66 -2.16
C GLY A 411 -31.68 -1.74 -3.12
N ARG A 412 -32.47 -0.79 -2.63
CA ARG A 412 -33.15 0.21 -3.47
C ARG A 412 -32.13 1.27 -3.96
N PRO A 413 -32.40 1.93 -5.11
CA PRO A 413 -31.52 2.97 -5.62
C PRO A 413 -31.33 4.12 -4.63
N ALA A 414 -30.08 4.47 -4.36
CA ALA A 414 -29.74 5.64 -3.54
C ALA A 414 -30.21 6.94 -4.21
N THR A 415 -30.66 7.89 -3.40
CA THR A 415 -31.13 9.22 -3.82
C THR A 415 -30.36 10.31 -3.08
N VAL A 416 -30.61 11.58 -3.39
CA VAL A 416 -30.07 12.72 -2.62
C VAL A 416 -30.38 12.59 -1.13
N ARG A 417 -31.57 12.07 -0.77
CA ARG A 417 -32.02 11.85 0.60
C ARG A 417 -31.29 10.69 1.29
N SER A 418 -30.68 9.79 0.53
CA SER A 418 -29.84 8.71 1.07
C SER A 418 -28.51 9.28 1.58
N ASP A 419 -27.90 10.22 0.86
CA ASP A 419 -26.69 10.92 1.34
C ASP A 419 -27.00 11.74 2.61
N LEU A 420 -28.16 12.41 2.66
CA LEU A 420 -28.58 13.17 3.85
C LEU A 420 -28.74 12.29 5.09
N PHE A 421 -29.17 11.04 4.93
CA PHE A 421 -29.22 10.09 6.03
C PHE A 421 -27.83 9.80 6.59
N GLY A 422 -26.84 9.56 5.71
CA GLY A 422 -25.46 9.36 6.13
C GLY A 422 -24.89 10.55 6.89
N VAL A 423 -25.17 11.79 6.43
CA VAL A 423 -24.81 13.01 7.16
C VAL A 423 -25.48 13.06 8.54
N GLY A 424 -26.77 12.72 8.61
CA GLY A 424 -27.50 12.64 9.87
C GLY A 424 -26.90 11.63 10.84
N ALA A 425 -26.47 10.47 10.35
CA ALA A 425 -25.84 9.44 11.16
C ALA A 425 -24.48 9.90 11.71
N ILE A 426 -23.67 10.57 10.88
CA ILE A 426 -22.40 11.19 11.30
C ILE A 426 -22.66 12.29 12.36
N LEU A 427 -23.62 13.18 12.11
CA LEU A 427 -23.97 14.25 13.06
C LEU A 427 -24.47 13.68 14.38
N TRP A 428 -25.31 12.64 14.33
CA TRP A 428 -25.78 11.96 15.52
C TRP A 428 -24.62 11.36 16.32
N GLU A 429 -23.69 10.63 15.69
CA GLU A 429 -22.50 10.08 16.36
C GLU A 429 -21.62 11.17 16.97
N MET A 430 -21.36 12.27 16.25
CA MET A 430 -20.56 13.37 16.78
C MET A 430 -21.21 14.03 18.02
N LEU A 431 -22.54 14.07 18.08
CA LEU A 431 -23.28 14.65 19.21
C LEU A 431 -23.44 13.68 20.39
N THR A 432 -23.59 12.38 20.14
CA THR A 432 -23.85 11.40 21.21
C THR A 432 -22.59 10.70 21.71
N GLY A 433 -21.53 10.66 20.89
CA GLY A 433 -20.33 9.83 21.08
C GLY A 433 -20.59 8.33 20.88
N GLU A 434 -21.76 7.96 20.36
CA GLU A 434 -22.18 6.57 20.17
C GLU A 434 -22.17 6.22 18.68
N ARG A 435 -21.62 5.05 18.34
CA ARG A 435 -21.58 4.58 16.96
C ARG A 435 -22.98 4.18 16.49
N PRO A 436 -23.40 4.52 15.26
CA PRO A 436 -24.68 4.07 14.73
C PRO A 436 -24.69 2.54 14.58
N GLU A 437 -25.64 1.86 15.22
CA GLU A 437 -25.82 0.41 15.03
C GLU A 437 -26.52 0.09 13.72
N ALA A 438 -26.05 -0.95 13.03
CA ALA A 438 -26.69 -1.48 11.85
C ALA A 438 -27.74 -2.53 12.23
N GLN A 439 -29.00 -2.28 11.90
CA GLN A 439 -30.06 -3.28 12.06
C GLN A 439 -30.46 -3.90 10.70
N PRO A 440 -30.82 -5.19 10.66
CA PRO A 440 -31.30 -5.84 9.45
C PRO A 440 -32.65 -5.26 8.99
N ALA A 441 -32.91 -5.30 7.69
CA ALA A 441 -34.17 -4.87 7.10
C ALA A 441 -35.36 -5.69 7.68
N GLY A 442 -36.40 -5.02 8.15
CA GLY A 442 -37.64 -5.65 8.61
C GLY A 442 -37.80 -5.89 10.12
N ALA A 443 -36.83 -5.53 10.97
CA ALA A 443 -36.98 -5.60 12.43
C ALA A 443 -37.61 -4.31 12.98
N SER A 444 -38.95 -4.24 13.06
CA SER A 444 -39.62 -3.20 13.83
C SER A 444 -39.63 -3.57 15.32
N THR A 445 -38.63 -3.14 16.09
CA THR A 445 -38.79 -2.65 17.49
C THR A 445 -37.42 -2.42 18.12
N TRP A 446 -37.14 -1.16 18.36
CA TRP A 446 -36.31 -0.65 19.42
C TRP A 446 -36.70 -1.31 20.75
N ARG A 447 -35.78 -2.01 21.42
CA ARG A 447 -36.11 -2.71 22.67
C ARG A 447 -36.31 -1.71 23.80
N ALA A 448 -37.49 -1.79 24.41
CA ALA A 448 -37.87 -1.13 25.64
C ALA A 448 -37.03 -1.60 26.82
N GLY A 449 -36.53 -0.65 27.61
CA GLY A 449 -36.44 -0.83 29.05
C GLY A 449 -37.72 -0.26 29.67
N ALA A 450 -38.75 -1.10 29.85
CA ALA A 450 -39.87 -0.84 30.76
C ALA A 450 -40.64 -2.15 30.98
N GLY A 451 -40.97 -2.46 32.23
CA GLY A 451 -41.80 -3.59 32.62
C GLY A 451 -43.27 -3.42 32.19
N PRO A 452 -44.12 -4.43 32.41
CA PRO A 452 -45.39 -4.59 31.67
C PRO A 452 -46.56 -3.65 32.02
N ASP A 453 -46.41 -2.59 32.84
CA ASP A 453 -47.57 -1.89 33.43
C ASP A 453 -47.44 -0.35 33.51
N GLU A 454 -47.10 0.34 32.41
CA GLU A 454 -47.23 1.80 32.37
C GLU A 454 -47.91 2.28 31.07
N PRO A 455 -49.01 3.07 31.14
CA PRO A 455 -49.72 3.54 29.96
C PRO A 455 -48.90 4.64 29.23
N PRO A 456 -48.99 4.72 27.90
CA PRO A 456 -48.10 5.60 27.12
C PRO A 456 -48.42 7.08 27.35
N PRO A 457 -47.41 7.94 27.59
CA PRO A 457 -47.62 9.39 27.57
C PRO A 457 -47.85 9.87 26.13
N SER A 458 -48.93 10.62 25.96
CA SER A 458 -49.34 11.25 24.71
C SER A 458 -48.39 12.39 24.29
N SER A 459 -47.36 12.09 23.52
CA SER A 459 -46.63 13.05 22.66
C SER A 459 -45.64 12.32 21.75
N SER A 460 -46.17 11.65 20.73
CA SER A 460 -45.44 10.73 19.85
C SER A 460 -44.90 11.45 18.61
N VAL A 461 -43.73 12.11 18.72
CA VAL A 461 -42.85 12.43 17.58
C VAL A 461 -41.40 12.32 18.05
N GLY A 462 -40.75 11.20 17.77
CA GLY A 462 -39.33 11.00 18.05
C GLY A 462 -39.02 9.54 18.34
N GLY A 463 -38.14 8.94 17.54
CA GLY A 463 -37.81 7.51 17.58
C GLY A 463 -37.59 6.99 19.00
N GLU A 464 -38.47 6.11 19.43
CA GLU A 464 -38.31 5.34 20.66
C GLU A 464 -37.00 4.55 20.54
N GLY A 465 -36.04 4.73 21.45
CA GLY A 465 -34.82 3.91 21.55
C GLY A 465 -33.51 4.49 21.00
N ARG A 466 -33.50 5.66 20.34
CA ARG A 466 -32.26 6.37 19.99
C ARG A 466 -31.85 7.31 21.12
N VAL A 467 -30.57 7.30 21.49
CA VAL A 467 -30.04 8.33 22.41
C VAL A 467 -30.26 9.70 21.80
N ARG A 468 -30.91 10.59 22.55
CA ARG A 468 -31.18 11.97 22.14
C ARG A 468 -29.92 12.82 22.34
N PRO A 469 -29.50 13.62 21.36
CA PRO A 469 -28.48 14.65 21.57
C PRO A 469 -28.73 15.51 22.81
N SER A 470 -29.98 15.94 23.06
CA SER A 470 -30.39 16.66 24.28
C SER A 470 -30.22 15.88 25.58
N GLY A 471 -30.19 14.54 25.51
CA GLY A 471 -29.90 13.68 26.65
C GLY A 471 -28.41 13.64 27.03
N LYS A 472 -27.52 14.05 26.13
CA LYS A 472 -26.06 14.10 26.34
C LYS A 472 -25.55 15.53 26.56
N HIS A 473 -26.23 16.53 26.00
CA HIS A 473 -25.88 17.95 26.13
C HIS A 473 -27.08 18.71 26.66
N ARG A 474 -26.97 19.28 27.87
CA ARG A 474 -28.09 19.93 28.58
C ARG A 474 -28.56 21.22 27.89
N ASP A 475 -27.68 21.84 27.11
CA ASP A 475 -27.97 23.06 26.36
C ASP A 475 -28.68 22.80 25.03
N LEU A 476 -28.83 21.52 24.64
CA LEU A 476 -29.65 21.13 23.50
C LEU A 476 -31.09 20.82 23.96
N ASP A 477 -32.05 21.14 23.10
CA ASP A 477 -33.48 20.94 23.35
C ASP A 477 -34.14 20.05 22.28
N ALA A 478 -35.45 19.83 22.41
CA ALA A 478 -36.23 19.02 21.48
C ALA A 478 -36.19 19.53 20.02
N ARG A 479 -35.89 20.81 19.78
CA ARG A 479 -35.75 21.35 18.41
C ARG A 479 -34.46 20.83 17.77
N HIS A 480 -33.37 20.77 18.54
CA HIS A 480 -32.10 20.20 18.09
C HIS A 480 -32.24 18.73 17.76
N ASP A 481 -32.87 17.96 18.66
CA ASP A 481 -33.18 16.55 18.42
C ASP A 481 -34.04 16.38 17.15
N GLY A 482 -35.06 17.23 16.97
CA GLY A 482 -35.95 17.18 15.82
C GLY A 482 -35.21 17.37 14.49
N VAL A 483 -34.25 18.29 14.42
CA VAL A 483 -33.45 18.50 13.20
C VAL A 483 -32.56 17.28 12.92
N VAL A 484 -31.85 16.76 13.93
CA VAL A 484 -30.99 15.57 13.78
C VAL A 484 -31.84 14.36 13.36
N PHE A 485 -32.97 14.12 14.01
CA PHE A 485 -33.86 12.99 13.70
C PHE A 485 -34.56 13.11 12.35
N SER A 486 -34.79 14.33 11.85
CA SER A 486 -35.30 14.51 10.49
C SER A 486 -34.33 13.95 9.44
N LEU A 487 -33.01 14.09 9.65
CA LEU A 487 -31.99 13.57 8.72
C LEU A 487 -31.93 12.04 8.75
N VAL A 488 -32.05 11.43 9.94
CA VAL A 488 -31.96 9.97 10.14
C VAL A 488 -33.32 9.27 10.16
N ALA A 489 -34.36 9.88 9.58
CA ALA A 489 -35.69 9.29 9.47
C ALA A 489 -35.67 8.08 8.54
N ASP A 490 -36.36 7.00 8.91
CA ASP A 490 -36.35 5.78 8.09
C ASP A 490 -37.03 6.01 6.73
N ASP A 491 -38.17 6.71 6.74
CA ASP A 491 -38.85 7.16 5.53
C ASP A 491 -38.11 8.35 4.88
N PRO A 492 -37.57 8.20 3.65
CA PRO A 492 -36.86 9.28 2.96
C PRO A 492 -37.69 10.56 2.79
N SER A 493 -39.01 10.46 2.67
CA SER A 493 -39.90 11.62 2.47
C SER A 493 -39.94 12.56 3.68
N ARG A 494 -39.66 12.03 4.88
CA ARG A 494 -39.58 12.79 6.13
C ARG A 494 -38.25 13.50 6.32
N ARG A 495 -37.25 13.21 5.49
CA ARG A 495 -35.95 13.91 5.48
C ARG A 495 -36.07 15.27 4.81
N PRO A 496 -35.10 16.20 4.98
CA PRO A 496 -35.04 17.41 4.17
C PRO A 496 -35.02 17.10 2.67
N ALA A 497 -35.55 18.00 1.86
CA ALA A 497 -35.70 17.77 0.42
C ALA A 497 -34.36 17.65 -0.33
N ASP A 498 -33.39 18.45 0.11
CA ASP A 498 -32.06 18.54 -0.44
C ASP A 498 -31.08 19.02 0.64
N ALA A 499 -29.80 19.14 0.27
CA ALA A 499 -28.75 19.58 1.18
C ALA A 499 -28.92 21.06 1.62
N PHE A 500 -29.54 21.92 0.80
CA PHE A 500 -29.78 23.33 1.16
C PHE A 500 -30.83 23.44 2.27
N ALA A 501 -31.92 22.67 2.16
CA ALA A 501 -32.96 22.58 3.18
C ALA A 501 -32.39 22.03 4.50
N ALA A 502 -31.53 21.02 4.43
CA ALA A 502 -30.83 20.48 5.60
C ALA A 502 -29.92 21.51 6.27
N ARG A 503 -29.11 22.25 5.50
CA ARG A 503 -28.25 23.33 6.03
C ARG A 503 -29.07 24.44 6.68
N LYS A 504 -30.16 24.84 6.03
CA LYS A 504 -31.07 25.86 6.57
C LYS A 504 -31.67 25.43 7.91
N ALA A 505 -32.08 24.16 8.02
CA ALA A 505 -32.61 23.62 9.27
C ALA A 505 -31.57 23.61 10.40
N LEU A 506 -30.33 23.19 10.11
CA LEU A 506 -29.23 23.20 11.08
C LEU A 506 -28.83 24.63 11.49
N GLY A 507 -28.74 25.55 10.53
CA GLY A 507 -28.36 26.94 10.77
C GLY A 507 -29.45 27.80 11.42
N ALA A 508 -30.68 27.30 11.54
CA ALA A 508 -31.77 27.98 12.23
C ALA A 508 -31.69 27.85 13.76
N LEU A 509 -30.80 27.01 14.28
CA LEU A 509 -30.59 26.76 15.70
C LEU A 509 -29.20 27.24 16.14
N GLN A 510 -29.08 27.61 17.41
CA GLN A 510 -27.79 27.93 18.04
C GLN A 510 -27.21 26.69 18.68
N TRP A 511 -25.97 26.35 18.33
CA TRP A 511 -25.29 25.16 18.82
C TRP A 511 -24.16 25.58 19.78
N PRO A 512 -24.08 25.01 20.99
CA PRO A 512 -23.08 25.40 21.98
C PRO A 512 -21.66 24.99 21.57
N ASP A 513 -20.68 25.84 21.92
CA ASP A 513 -19.26 25.69 21.63
C ASP A 513 -18.45 25.05 22.76
N THR A 514 -19.12 24.65 23.85
CA THR A 514 -18.51 23.98 25.01
C THR A 514 -18.86 22.48 25.06
N ILE A 515 -17.90 21.65 25.47
CA ILE A 515 -18.12 20.22 25.75
C ILE A 515 -18.40 20.06 27.24
N GLU A 516 -19.66 19.89 27.64
CA GLU A 516 -19.97 19.43 28.99
C GLU A 516 -19.66 17.92 29.08
N ARG A 517 -18.65 17.55 29.86
CA ARG A 517 -18.27 16.14 30.07
C ARG A 517 -19.27 15.47 31.00
N VAL A 518 -20.33 14.86 30.46
CA VAL A 518 -21.04 13.80 31.18
C VAL A 518 -20.16 12.55 31.14
N ALA A 519 -19.68 12.12 32.30
CA ALA A 519 -18.82 10.96 32.44
C ALA A 519 -19.54 9.69 31.93
N VAL A 520 -19.24 9.27 30.71
CA VAL A 520 -19.61 7.94 30.21
C VAL A 520 -18.47 7.00 30.55
N ALA A 521 -18.73 6.03 31.42
CA ALA A 521 -17.83 4.91 31.65
C ALA A 521 -17.69 4.12 30.33
N ARG A 522 -16.49 4.16 29.73
CA ARG A 522 -16.17 3.29 28.58
C ARG A 522 -16.09 1.84 29.07
N PRO A 523 -16.74 0.88 28.40
CA PRO A 523 -16.40 -0.52 28.58
C PRO A 523 -14.96 -0.74 28.08
N GLU A 524 -14.14 -1.42 28.87
CA GLU A 524 -12.80 -1.81 28.48
C GLU A 524 -12.83 -2.69 27.23
N GLN A 525 -12.42 -2.13 26.09
CA GLN A 525 -12.04 -2.91 24.94
C GLN A 525 -10.66 -3.50 25.20
N LYS A 526 -10.56 -4.84 25.22
CA LYS A 526 -9.28 -5.55 25.12
C LYS A 526 -8.58 -5.12 23.83
N MET A 527 -7.51 -4.34 23.97
CA MET A 527 -6.57 -4.07 22.88
C MET A 527 -5.88 -5.37 22.45
N PRO A 528 -5.78 -5.68 21.15
CA PRO A 528 -4.76 -6.59 20.66
C PRO A 528 -3.49 -5.77 20.38
N SER A 529 -2.53 -5.81 21.30
CA SER A 529 -1.09 -5.82 20.98
C SER A 529 -0.31 -5.87 22.29
N GLU A 530 0.51 -6.90 22.45
CA GLU A 530 1.61 -6.86 23.40
C GLU A 530 2.41 -5.58 23.14
N ARG A 531 2.46 -4.69 24.13
CA ARG A 531 3.37 -3.55 24.12
C ARG A 531 4.79 -4.13 24.03
N PRO A 532 5.67 -3.64 23.16
CA PRO A 532 7.07 -4.01 23.25
C PRO A 532 7.55 -3.72 24.67
N SER A 533 8.09 -4.72 25.34
CA SER A 533 8.46 -4.72 26.77
C SER A 533 9.71 -3.87 27.09
N GLY A 534 10.08 -2.95 26.20
CA GLY A 534 11.24 -2.07 26.34
C GLY A 534 10.91 -0.72 26.97
N MET A 535 11.92 -0.09 27.58
CA MET A 535 11.84 1.32 27.98
C MET A 535 11.60 2.19 26.73
N ARG A 536 10.48 2.92 26.71
CA ARG A 536 10.13 3.77 25.56
C ARG A 536 11.08 4.95 25.36
N LEU A 537 11.62 5.48 26.46
CA LEU A 537 12.64 6.53 26.44
C LEU A 537 13.98 5.91 26.82
N LEU A 538 14.98 6.05 25.95
CA LEU A 538 16.37 5.72 26.26
C LEU A 538 17.11 7.01 26.61
N PRO A 539 17.69 7.16 27.82
CA PRO A 539 18.50 8.32 28.16
C PRO A 539 19.69 8.45 27.20
N ASP A 540 20.00 9.68 26.79
CA ASP A 540 21.25 9.99 26.09
C ASP A 540 22.26 10.68 27.03
N GLU A 541 23.52 10.74 26.62
CA GLU A 541 24.61 11.34 27.41
C GLU A 541 24.48 12.87 27.57
N THR A 542 23.51 13.49 26.91
CA THR A 542 23.32 14.95 26.87
C THR A 542 22.14 15.42 27.73
N GLY A 543 21.53 14.52 28.53
CA GLY A 543 20.39 14.83 29.39
C GLY A 543 19.03 14.84 28.67
N SER A 544 18.98 14.39 27.40
CA SER A 544 17.75 14.15 26.65
C SER A 544 17.47 12.64 26.57
N SER A 545 16.39 12.24 25.91
CA SER A 545 16.05 10.83 25.70
C SER A 545 15.60 10.57 24.28
N ILE A 546 15.82 9.36 23.77
CA ILE A 546 15.33 8.93 22.46
C ILE A 546 14.00 8.20 22.66
N ASP A 547 12.92 8.70 22.04
CA ASP A 547 11.65 7.95 21.90
C ASP A 547 11.87 6.81 20.91
N GLN A 548 12.13 5.62 21.43
CA GLN A 548 12.52 4.44 20.64
C GLN A 548 11.45 4.05 19.61
N TRP A 549 10.20 4.50 19.80
CA TRP A 549 9.09 4.18 18.90
C TRP A 549 8.99 5.16 17.73
N LEU A 550 9.45 6.40 17.90
CA LEU A 550 9.33 7.47 16.91
C LEU A 550 10.70 7.95 16.39
N GLY A 551 11.81 7.43 16.92
CA GLY A 551 13.17 7.77 16.51
C GLY A 551 13.54 9.23 16.74
N ARG A 552 12.85 9.94 17.65
CA ARG A 552 13.04 11.37 17.91
C ARG A 552 13.62 11.62 19.30
N ARG A 553 14.44 12.65 19.44
CA ARG A 553 14.96 13.10 20.73
C ARG A 553 13.93 13.94 21.47
N VAL A 554 13.83 13.74 22.78
CA VAL A 554 12.88 14.39 23.67
C VAL A 554 13.58 14.86 24.95
N VAL A 555 13.14 15.98 25.49
CA VAL A 555 13.48 16.42 26.86
C VAL A 555 12.27 16.14 27.74
N SER A 556 12.47 15.54 28.91
CA SER A 556 11.39 15.30 29.88
C SER A 556 11.43 16.32 31.01
N VAL A 557 10.30 16.95 31.29
CA VAL A 557 10.11 17.79 32.49
C VAL A 557 9.05 17.17 33.41
N PRO A 558 9.11 17.39 34.74
CA PRO A 558 8.13 16.83 35.66
C PRO A 558 6.70 17.27 35.35
N LEU A 559 5.75 16.35 35.52
CA LEU A 559 4.32 16.65 35.44
C LEU A 559 3.81 17.08 36.82
N ASP A 560 3.73 18.40 37.03
CA ASP A 560 2.99 19.04 38.12
C ASP A 560 1.95 20.03 37.55
N PRO A 561 0.94 20.47 38.35
CA PRO A 561 -0.13 21.32 37.84
C PRO A 561 0.35 22.65 37.23
N PRO A 562 1.31 23.38 37.83
CA PRO A 562 1.90 24.57 37.21
C PRO A 562 2.59 24.29 35.86
N MET A 563 3.39 23.22 35.77
CA MET A 563 4.10 22.85 34.55
C MET A 563 3.15 22.38 33.46
N LEU A 564 2.07 21.69 33.83
CA LEU A 564 1.01 21.27 32.90
C LEU A 564 0.23 22.45 32.33
N ALA A 565 -0.14 23.42 33.20
CA ALA A 565 -0.81 24.65 32.76
C ALA A 565 0.06 25.38 31.75
N ARG A 566 1.35 25.54 32.05
CA ARG A 566 2.31 26.19 31.17
C ARG A 566 2.56 25.44 29.87
N ALA A 567 2.75 24.12 29.91
CA ALA A 567 2.87 23.30 28.71
C ALA A 567 1.62 23.39 27.83
N SER A 568 0.43 23.52 28.43
CA SER A 568 -0.80 23.74 27.68
C SER A 568 -0.82 25.09 26.98
N VAL A 569 -0.25 26.15 27.57
CA VAL A 569 -0.14 27.47 26.92
C VAL A 569 0.87 27.40 25.77
N PHE A 570 2.06 26.82 25.97
CA PHE A 570 3.06 26.64 24.90
C PHE A 570 2.51 25.83 23.72
N ALA A 571 1.76 24.77 23.98
CA ALA A 571 1.13 23.96 22.93
C ALA A 571 0.03 24.72 22.17
N ARG A 572 -0.70 25.64 22.84
CA ARG A 572 -1.76 26.46 22.23
C ARG A 572 -1.23 27.69 21.51
N ALA A 573 -0.06 28.20 21.91
CA ALA A 573 0.59 29.32 21.26
C ALA A 573 1.10 28.95 19.86
N ASP A 574 1.45 27.66 19.66
CA ASP A 574 1.72 27.03 18.36
C ASP A 574 2.59 27.88 17.40
N HIS A 575 3.68 28.42 17.93
CA HIS A 575 4.56 29.32 17.21
C HIS A 575 5.91 28.64 16.95
N PRO A 576 6.50 28.74 15.74
CA PRO A 576 7.73 28.02 15.37
C PRO A 576 8.96 28.40 16.22
N ALA A 577 8.95 29.58 16.82
CA ALA A 577 10.00 30.03 17.73
C ALA A 577 9.72 29.71 19.22
N LEU A 578 8.70 28.92 19.55
CA LEU A 578 8.51 28.36 20.89
C LEU A 578 8.87 26.88 20.89
N GLN A 579 9.51 26.40 21.96
CA GLN A 579 9.83 24.98 22.07
C GLN A 579 8.56 24.12 22.09
N VAL A 580 8.53 23.11 21.23
CA VAL A 580 7.34 22.28 20.98
C VAL A 580 7.09 21.30 22.13
N VAL A 581 5.85 21.27 22.63
CA VAL A 581 5.35 20.26 23.55
C VAL A 581 4.87 19.05 22.75
N LEU A 582 5.54 17.90 22.92
CA LEU A 582 5.27 16.69 22.13
C LEU A 582 4.16 15.83 22.73
N ARG A 583 4.13 15.66 24.05
CA ARG A 583 3.05 14.96 24.77
C ARG A 583 3.10 15.19 26.28
N VAL A 584 2.00 14.85 26.94
CA VAL A 584 1.94 14.64 28.39
C VAL A 584 1.85 13.14 28.68
N ASP A 585 2.85 12.58 29.36
CA ASP A 585 2.89 11.19 29.81
C ASP A 585 2.49 11.11 31.28
N ARG A 586 1.19 10.92 31.53
CA ARG A 586 0.63 10.82 32.88
C ARG A 586 1.14 9.61 33.66
N PRO A 587 1.24 8.40 33.07
CA PRO A 587 1.85 7.24 33.75
C PRO A 587 3.27 7.51 34.23
N ALA A 588 4.11 8.13 33.40
CA ALA A 588 5.49 8.45 33.75
C ALA A 588 5.65 9.76 34.56
N ARG A 589 4.55 10.46 34.85
CA ARG A 589 4.52 11.79 35.48
C ARG A 589 5.51 12.78 34.82
N ALA A 590 5.52 12.81 33.48
CA ALA A 590 6.42 13.66 32.71
C ALA A 590 5.71 14.35 31.53
N ILE A 591 6.21 15.52 31.14
CA ILE A 591 5.85 16.23 29.90
C ILE A 591 7.05 16.12 28.97
N TRP A 592 6.83 15.73 27.72
CA TRP A 592 7.89 15.56 26.73
C TRP A 592 7.91 16.77 25.81
N LEU A 593 9.08 17.37 25.67
CA LEU A 593 9.36 18.52 24.84
C LEU A 593 10.30 18.09 23.71
N ALA A 594 10.19 18.73 22.55
CA ALA A 594 11.20 18.59 21.50
C ALA A 594 12.53 19.15 22.02
N VAL A 595 13.66 18.52 21.72
CA VAL A 595 14.97 19.14 22.00
C VAL A 595 15.05 20.46 21.24
N PRO A 596 15.34 21.59 21.91
CA PRO A 596 15.41 22.88 21.23
C PRO A 596 16.56 22.83 20.21
N ARG A 597 16.32 23.38 19.02
CA ARG A 597 17.32 23.35 17.95
C ARG A 597 18.30 24.49 18.14
N GLY A 598 19.58 24.20 17.89
CA GLY A 598 20.63 25.21 17.87
C GLY A 598 21.38 25.38 19.18
N ALA A 599 22.20 26.43 19.24
CA ALA A 599 23.01 26.78 20.40
C ALA A 599 22.49 28.07 21.05
N PRO A 600 22.71 28.27 22.37
CA PRO A 600 22.42 29.52 23.06
C PRO A 600 22.90 30.76 22.29
N LEU A 601 22.03 31.76 22.16
CA LEU A 601 22.29 33.00 21.44
C LEU A 601 23.35 33.82 22.19
N ARG A 602 24.60 33.79 21.71
CA ARG A 602 25.72 34.55 22.30
C ARG A 602 25.92 35.95 21.73
N THR A 603 25.17 36.32 20.69
CA THR A 603 25.30 37.60 19.98
C THR A 603 23.96 38.34 19.98
N ARG A 604 23.97 39.63 19.62
CA ARG A 604 22.72 40.40 19.52
C ARG A 604 21.82 39.81 18.42
N PRO A 605 20.53 39.54 18.70
CA PRO A 605 19.63 38.98 17.71
C PRO A 605 19.47 39.95 16.53
N THR A 606 19.40 39.39 15.31
CA THR A 606 19.12 40.19 14.11
C THR A 606 17.73 40.84 14.19
N PRO A 607 17.43 41.86 13.36
CA PRO A 607 16.08 42.44 13.32
C PRO A 607 14.99 41.41 13.03
N GLU A 608 15.28 40.44 12.15
CA GLU A 608 14.38 39.33 11.79
C GLU A 608 14.17 38.37 12.95
N GLN A 609 15.25 37.94 13.62
CA GLN A 609 15.17 37.11 14.83
C GLN A 609 14.39 37.80 15.95
N SER A 610 14.60 39.10 16.13
CA SER A 610 13.89 39.91 17.12
C SER A 610 12.40 40.10 16.76
N ALA A 611 12.04 40.06 15.49
CA ALA A 611 10.64 40.11 15.06
C ALA A 611 9.94 38.77 15.36
N VAL A 612 10.57 37.65 15.01
CA VAL A 612 10.05 36.29 15.25
C VAL A 612 9.90 36.01 16.76
N LEU A 613 10.87 36.43 17.58
CA LEU A 613 10.76 36.29 19.05
C LEU A 613 9.65 37.18 19.64
N ARG A 614 9.43 38.38 19.10
CA ARG A 614 8.31 39.24 19.55
C ARG A 614 6.97 38.60 19.24
N GLU A 615 6.79 38.07 18.03
CA GLU A 615 5.57 37.37 17.65
C GLU A 615 5.31 36.15 18.55
N ALA A 616 6.34 35.37 18.86
CA ALA A 616 6.25 34.24 19.79
C ALA A 616 5.79 34.66 21.19
N LEU A 617 6.32 35.78 21.70
CA LEU A 617 5.96 36.30 23.03
C LEU A 617 4.55 36.87 23.04
N ASP A 618 4.17 37.63 22.01
CA ASP A 618 2.82 38.18 21.90
C ASP A 618 1.77 37.05 21.88
N ARG A 619 2.06 35.90 21.25
CA ARG A 619 1.20 34.70 21.32
C ARG A 619 1.07 34.11 22.73
N LEU A 620 2.15 34.06 23.50
CA LEU A 620 2.08 33.64 24.90
C LEU A 620 1.29 34.63 25.75
N HIS A 621 1.49 35.93 25.54
CA HIS A 621 0.82 37.00 26.26
C HIS A 621 -0.69 37.06 25.96
N GLU A 622 -1.10 36.81 24.70
CA GLU A 622 -2.51 36.65 24.29
C GLU A 622 -3.20 35.51 25.05
N LEU A 623 -2.46 34.47 25.42
CA LEU A 623 -2.93 33.33 26.20
C LEU A 623 -2.80 33.55 27.72
N GLY A 624 -2.43 34.76 28.14
CA GLY A 624 -2.36 35.17 29.54
C GLY A 624 -1.10 34.73 30.28
N GLU A 625 -0.06 34.29 29.59
CA GLU A 625 1.16 33.72 30.19
C GLU A 625 2.39 34.52 29.78
N ALA A 626 3.20 34.96 30.75
CA ALA A 626 4.53 35.51 30.46
C ALA A 626 5.56 34.39 30.28
N HIS A 627 6.57 34.60 29.43
CA HIS A 627 7.71 33.69 29.34
C HIS A 627 8.58 33.78 30.60
N GLY A 628 8.99 34.98 31.00
CA GLY A 628 9.68 35.26 32.26
C GLY A 628 11.12 34.73 32.39
N ALA A 629 11.64 34.05 31.37
CA ALA A 629 13.04 33.60 31.27
C ALA A 629 13.58 33.89 29.87
N ILE A 630 13.80 35.17 29.55
CA ILE A 630 14.31 35.60 28.24
C ILE A 630 15.74 36.10 28.43
N ASP A 631 16.70 35.23 28.16
CA ASP A 631 18.13 35.50 28.23
C ASP A 631 18.88 34.75 27.11
N ALA A 632 20.21 34.92 27.09
CA ALA A 632 21.09 34.31 26.09
C ALA A 632 21.12 32.76 26.14
N ASP A 633 20.70 32.15 27.26
CA ASP A 633 20.70 30.69 27.43
C ASP A 633 19.36 30.05 27.04
N HIS A 634 18.27 30.82 27.12
CA HIS A 634 16.91 30.36 26.77
C HIS A 634 16.49 30.71 25.35
N VAL A 635 17.24 31.54 24.62
CA VAL A 635 17.06 31.75 23.18
C VAL A 635 18.14 30.97 22.44
N LEU A 636 17.74 29.97 21.65
CA LEU A 636 18.64 29.16 20.83
C LEU A 636 18.55 29.56 19.36
N VAL A 637 19.69 29.50 18.65
CA VAL A 637 19.76 29.74 17.21
C VAL A 637 20.31 28.51 16.51
N ASP A 638 19.55 27.98 15.55
CA ASP A 638 20.01 26.87 14.71
C ASP A 638 20.99 27.30 13.60
N GLU A 639 21.56 26.33 12.89
CA GLU A 639 22.52 26.59 11.80
C GLU A 639 21.92 27.39 10.64
N SER A 640 20.59 27.44 10.52
CA SER A 640 19.85 28.21 9.52
C SER A 640 19.47 29.63 10.02
N GLY A 641 19.84 29.98 11.24
CA GLY A 641 19.54 31.29 11.85
C GLY A 641 18.16 31.38 12.50
N ASN A 642 17.39 30.29 12.58
CA ASN A 642 16.08 30.31 13.23
C ASN A 642 16.23 30.33 14.75
N VAL A 643 15.42 31.16 15.40
CA VAL A 643 15.40 31.31 16.85
C VAL A 643 14.34 30.42 17.49
N THR A 644 14.71 29.74 18.59
CA THR A 644 13.78 28.98 19.44
C THR A 644 13.90 29.47 20.87
N LEU A 645 12.79 29.86 21.46
CA LEU A 645 12.66 30.18 22.88
C LEU A 645 12.36 28.90 23.66
N ALA A 646 13.31 28.50 24.49
CA ALA A 646 13.25 27.29 25.30
C ALA A 646 12.17 27.37 26.37
N PHE A 647 11.46 26.27 26.56
CA PHE A 647 10.49 26.08 27.62
C PHE A 647 11.18 26.23 28.98
N ALA A 648 10.75 27.24 29.73
CA ALA A 648 11.22 27.49 31.09
C ALA A 648 10.15 27.13 32.13
N PRO A 649 10.52 26.90 33.41
CA PRO A 649 9.56 26.78 34.51
C PRO A 649 8.60 27.98 34.60
N PRO A 650 7.43 27.82 35.25
CA PRO A 650 6.48 28.92 35.45
C PRO A 650 7.17 30.10 36.12
N PRO A 651 7.00 31.31 35.58
CA PRO A 651 7.74 32.45 36.06
C PRO A 651 7.22 32.90 37.42
N GLY A 652 8.07 33.61 38.17
CA GLY A 652 7.66 34.22 39.44
C GLY A 652 6.53 35.25 39.27
N PRO A 653 5.86 35.65 40.35
CA PRO A 653 4.68 36.55 40.30
C PRO A 653 4.98 37.95 39.75
N THR A 654 6.26 38.28 39.55
CA THR A 654 6.73 39.54 39.01
C THR A 654 6.89 39.53 37.49
N ALA A 655 6.81 38.38 36.80
CA ALA A 655 6.94 38.32 35.35
C ALA A 655 5.69 38.87 34.66
N THR A 656 5.91 39.75 33.69
CA THR A 656 4.85 40.44 32.96
C THR A 656 5.20 40.52 31.47
N PRO A 657 4.21 40.67 30.59
CA PRO A 657 4.43 40.92 29.16
C PRO A 657 5.41 42.06 28.86
N ASP A 658 5.35 43.14 29.64
CA ASP A 658 6.24 44.29 29.47
C ASP A 658 7.69 43.97 29.85
N LEU A 659 7.90 43.14 30.87
CA LEU A 659 9.24 42.68 31.25
C LEU A 659 9.82 41.72 30.21
N ASP A 660 9.00 40.86 29.60
CA ASP A 660 9.45 39.99 28.52
C ASP A 660 9.92 40.81 27.30
N ARG A 661 9.15 41.83 26.92
CA ARG A 661 9.52 42.75 25.82
C ARG A 661 10.79 43.52 26.14
N LEU A 662 10.95 43.99 27.39
CA LEU A 662 12.16 44.67 27.84
C LEU A 662 13.38 43.73 27.85
N ALA A 663 13.20 42.48 28.29
CA ALA A 663 14.25 41.47 28.30
C ALA A 663 14.72 41.13 26.87
N LEU A 664 13.78 40.92 25.95
CA LEU A 664 14.08 40.71 24.53
C LEU A 664 14.85 41.91 23.92
N ALA A 665 14.44 43.14 24.23
CA ALA A 665 15.13 44.35 23.75
C ALA A 665 16.57 44.50 24.28
N LYS A 666 16.86 43.90 25.46
CA LYS A 666 18.18 43.93 26.10
C LYS A 666 19.08 42.76 25.71
N LEU A 667 18.58 41.73 25.03
CA LEU A 667 19.40 40.60 24.55
C LEU A 667 20.57 41.09 23.71
N GLY A 668 21.79 40.73 24.11
CA GLY A 668 23.04 41.12 23.44
C GLY A 668 23.48 42.58 23.66
N SER A 669 22.99 43.25 24.71
CA SER A 669 23.41 44.62 25.10
C SER A 669 24.44 44.64 26.24
N GLY A 670 24.97 43.48 26.61
CA GLY A 670 25.90 43.28 27.75
C GLY A 670 27.26 42.79 27.31
#